data_AF-A0A8H8C0J8-F1
#
_entry.id   AF-A0A8H8C0J8-F1
#
_cell.length_a   1.000
_cell.length_b   1.000
_cell.length_c   1.000
_cell.angle_alpha   90.00
_cell.angle_beta   90.00
_cell.angle_gamma   90.00
#
_symmetry.space_group_name_H-M   'P 1'
#
loop_
_entity.id
_entity.type
_entity.pdbx_description
1 polymer ?
#
loop_
_entity_poly.entity_id
_entity_poly.type
_entity_poly.pdbx_seq_one_letter_code
_entity_poly.pdbx_strand_id
1 'polypeptide(L)'
;MTSPLELLPLIILERISEYLDDQPVTRQSLRAFCLTSKSCHAATESQRFSQIELKIRDPQYMQSALTRWNDILAGGQQRHVRRFKILEFETAEDKDMAKKTGRHRQKEDLFEEAGDEWNTRHYFQVHDFCRPSHEEMCYDVYGVRISQSEFWDALSHFIGELPGLQDLVWAAGSYVPPGVLSITAERGIRLHIYDFHLPSLVQAREAPEPISTQDYTLCTLPSLYSITARASSFVPGGKVSYIQEAVIQMVAGRAPNLAHLCMVLTTRSGELDSNLDQTVSLGRPNWKGFLPGQVDSAQELEGVTARSSSSSRGKLQTLVFPTYVPGGIEHWARHTDFSRLSSLVMSWERGNGIALAAIASQGNLKYLKKLRLFCINDDETESSQHADINLLFSSLNPLERLDASGYIGPTTFDIITRQHGPGLRALKISSCLPYDLDGRESLLVTFSAPVLEKLAANSPHLTHLDISINRTRGDKHEVAIYRALSRFPRLEHVALRLGFRVGPDGESWNEESNGPHPLQLAAEERDSSKIPLVYLQEAFSNGAIDEKLARSIFEVIAGGKRNTLRYLRLQPFRQMTPGDPGNDSIFRSTLIWFNRSFVCKRDSQRPSDEVTVHELDHLADFGCLADGEEQWSYMASVTTDEDFWHGEEAYVAAFKTVWPPKTKEWWRYWESLPLDLGE
;
A
#
# COMPACT_ATOMS: atom_id res chain seq x y z
N MET A 1 -45.52 -15.51 0.33
CA MET A 1 -44.82 -15.71 1.60
C MET A 1 -43.89 -14.53 1.78
N THR A 2 -44.12 -13.67 2.78
CA THR A 2 -43.24 -12.53 3.08
C THR A 2 -41.89 -13.04 3.54
N SER A 3 -40.81 -12.45 3.02
CA SER A 3 -39.45 -12.82 3.42
C SER A 3 -39.26 -12.56 4.92
N PRO A 4 -38.52 -13.40 5.67
CA PRO A 4 -38.20 -13.15 7.09
C PRO A 4 -37.59 -11.76 7.33
N LEU A 5 -36.91 -11.22 6.32
CA LEU A 5 -36.29 -9.90 6.34
C LEU A 5 -37.34 -8.76 6.40
N GLU A 6 -38.49 -8.92 5.75
CA GLU A 6 -39.57 -7.91 5.71
C GLU A 6 -40.36 -7.83 7.02
N LEU A 7 -40.21 -8.83 7.88
CA LEU A 7 -40.82 -8.87 9.22
C LEU A 7 -39.95 -8.17 10.27
N LEU A 8 -38.72 -7.78 9.94
CA LEU A 8 -37.85 -7.06 10.86
C LEU A 8 -38.36 -5.62 11.07
N PRO A 9 -38.29 -5.10 12.31
CA PRO A 9 -38.58 -3.69 12.58
C PRO A 9 -37.70 -2.76 11.75
N LEU A 10 -38.24 -1.62 11.32
CA LEU A 10 -37.52 -0.65 10.50
C LEU A 10 -36.17 -0.24 11.10
N ILE A 11 -36.11 -0.04 12.42
CA ILE A 11 -34.88 0.31 13.15
C ILE A 11 -33.75 -0.74 12.99
N ILE A 12 -34.11 -2.02 12.86
CA ILE A 12 -33.13 -3.09 12.63
C ILE A 12 -32.65 -3.06 11.18
N LEU A 13 -33.56 -2.82 10.23
CA LEU A 13 -33.21 -2.66 8.81
C LEU A 13 -32.34 -1.41 8.59
N GLU A 14 -32.59 -0.32 9.32
CA GLU A 14 -31.78 0.89 9.32
C GLU A 14 -30.37 0.58 9.84
N ARG A 15 -30.23 -0.14 10.96
CA ARG A 15 -28.93 -0.53 11.51
C ARG A 15 -28.15 -1.48 10.60
N ILE A 16 -28.85 -2.38 9.89
CA ILE A 16 -28.25 -3.19 8.84
C ILE A 16 -27.76 -2.29 7.70
N SER A 17 -28.54 -1.29 7.29
CA SER A 17 -28.13 -0.35 6.24
C SER A 17 -26.90 0.47 6.62
N GLU A 18 -26.77 0.89 7.88
CA GLU A 18 -25.57 1.58 8.40
C GLU A 18 -24.34 0.67 8.28
N TYR A 19 -24.47 -0.58 8.71
CA TYR A 19 -23.39 -1.56 8.59
C TYR A 19 -22.99 -1.82 7.13
N LEU A 20 -23.96 -1.85 6.21
CA LEU A 20 -23.70 -2.02 4.78
C LEU A 20 -23.12 -0.76 4.11
N ASP A 21 -23.31 0.43 4.70
CA ASP A 21 -22.71 1.69 4.23
C ASP A 21 -21.22 1.80 4.58
N ASP A 22 -20.80 1.14 5.67
CA ASP A 22 -19.42 1.05 6.13
C ASP A 22 -18.58 0.00 5.35
N GLN A 23 -19.17 -0.71 4.39
CA GLN A 23 -18.53 -1.71 3.51
C GLN A 23 -18.11 -1.06 2.16
N PRO A 24 -17.35 -1.71 1.25
CA PRO A 24 -16.39 -1.05 0.35
C PRO A 24 -16.98 0.02 -0.57
N VAL A 25 -16.09 0.85 -1.15
CA VAL A 25 -16.36 2.10 -1.92
C VAL A 25 -17.54 2.00 -2.89
N THR A 26 -17.76 0.83 -3.49
CA THR A 26 -18.81 0.60 -4.48
C THR A 26 -20.24 0.57 -3.91
N ARG A 27 -20.39 0.41 -2.58
CA ARG A 27 -21.66 0.32 -1.84
C ARG A 27 -22.63 -0.69 -2.46
N GLN A 28 -22.10 -1.72 -3.13
CA GLN A 28 -22.88 -2.71 -3.88
C GLN A 28 -23.87 -3.44 -2.97
N SER A 29 -23.44 -3.84 -1.78
CA SER A 29 -24.29 -4.53 -0.80
C SER A 29 -25.46 -3.66 -0.34
N LEU A 30 -25.23 -2.36 -0.12
CA LEU A 30 -26.30 -1.42 0.24
C LEU A 30 -27.31 -1.24 -0.92
N ARG A 31 -26.80 -1.13 -2.16
CA ARG A 31 -27.65 -1.04 -3.36
C ARG A 31 -28.48 -2.30 -3.55
N ALA A 32 -27.87 -3.48 -3.42
CA ALA A 32 -28.56 -4.76 -3.48
C ALA A 32 -29.64 -4.84 -2.39
N PHE A 33 -29.31 -4.49 -1.14
CA PHE A 33 -30.24 -4.48 -0.02
C PHE A 33 -31.43 -3.55 -0.26
N CYS A 34 -31.19 -2.33 -0.76
CA CYS A 34 -32.23 -1.37 -1.13
C CYS A 34 -33.22 -1.93 -2.17
N LEU A 35 -32.75 -2.77 -3.10
CA LEU A 35 -33.58 -3.36 -4.16
C LEU A 35 -34.36 -4.61 -3.72
N THR A 36 -34.12 -5.14 -2.51
CA THR A 36 -34.77 -6.39 -2.05
C THR A 36 -36.25 -6.23 -1.71
N SER A 37 -36.67 -5.10 -1.13
CA SER A 37 -38.07 -4.87 -0.70
C SER A 37 -38.35 -3.38 -0.50
N LYS A 38 -39.64 -3.01 -0.39
CA LYS A 38 -40.06 -1.63 -0.05
C LYS A 38 -39.58 -1.22 1.34
N SER A 39 -39.60 -2.12 2.32
CA SER A 39 -39.13 -1.84 3.68
C SER A 39 -37.63 -1.58 3.72
N CYS A 40 -36.84 -2.36 2.99
CA CYS A 40 -35.39 -2.12 2.84
C CYS A 40 -35.10 -0.85 2.05
N HIS A 41 -35.91 -0.52 1.04
CA HIS A 41 -35.79 0.73 0.30
C HIS A 41 -36.01 1.96 1.20
N ALA A 42 -37.00 1.91 2.08
CA ALA A 42 -37.27 2.95 3.07
C ALA A 42 -36.14 3.03 4.11
N ALA A 43 -35.73 1.90 4.67
CA ALA A 43 -34.65 1.83 5.67
C ALA A 43 -33.30 2.36 5.17
N THR A 44 -33.05 2.26 3.86
CA THR A 44 -31.80 2.72 3.24
C THR A 44 -31.85 4.18 2.80
N GLU A 45 -32.96 4.90 2.97
CA GLU A 45 -33.11 6.26 2.47
C GLU A 45 -31.98 7.18 2.96
N SER A 46 -31.74 7.26 4.27
CA SER A 46 -30.69 8.11 4.83
C SER A 46 -29.31 7.70 4.34
N GLN A 47 -29.07 6.40 4.21
CA GLN A 47 -27.75 5.89 3.87
C GLN A 47 -27.49 6.15 2.39
N ARG A 48 -28.44 5.92 1.48
CA ARG A 48 -28.27 6.18 0.04
C ARG A 48 -27.72 7.58 -0.26
N PHE A 49 -28.19 8.58 0.47
CA PHE A 49 -27.77 9.98 0.31
C PHE A 49 -26.66 10.43 1.28
N SER A 50 -26.13 9.55 2.14
CA SER A 50 -25.11 9.88 3.14
C SER A 50 -23.78 10.34 2.55
N GLN A 51 -23.48 9.89 1.33
CA GLN A 51 -22.21 10.10 0.65
C GLN A 51 -22.47 10.58 -0.77
N ILE A 52 -21.89 11.73 -1.13
CA ILE A 52 -21.94 12.29 -2.47
C ILE A 52 -20.52 12.43 -3.02
N GLU A 53 -20.30 11.96 -4.23
CA GLU A 53 -19.06 12.15 -4.97
C GLU A 53 -19.31 13.04 -6.19
N LEU A 54 -18.48 14.07 -6.35
CA LEU A 54 -18.50 14.99 -7.48
C LEU A 54 -17.15 14.92 -8.20
N LYS A 55 -17.17 14.55 -9.48
CA LYS A 55 -15.98 14.59 -10.33
C LYS A 55 -15.99 15.87 -11.17
N ILE A 56 -14.99 16.72 -11.00
CA ILE A 56 -14.84 17.99 -11.70
C ILE A 56 -14.06 17.74 -12.99
N ARG A 57 -14.73 17.88 -14.14
CA ARG A 57 -14.11 17.82 -15.47
C ARG A 57 -13.88 19.20 -16.05
N ASP A 58 -14.93 19.99 -16.00
CA ASP A 58 -14.98 21.35 -16.50
C ASP A 58 -16.10 22.10 -15.74
N PRO A 59 -16.12 23.44 -15.82
CA PRO A 59 -17.11 24.22 -15.09
C PRO A 59 -18.57 23.95 -15.47
N GLN A 60 -18.86 23.66 -16.74
CA GLN A 60 -20.23 23.40 -17.20
C GLN A 60 -20.74 22.06 -16.69
N TYR A 61 -19.88 21.04 -16.72
CA TYR A 61 -20.17 19.74 -16.15
C TYR A 61 -20.41 19.84 -14.64
N MET A 62 -19.58 20.60 -13.92
CA MET A 62 -19.78 20.82 -12.48
C MET A 62 -21.12 21.48 -12.19
N GLN A 63 -21.48 22.56 -12.89
CA GLN A 63 -22.76 23.23 -12.69
C GLN A 63 -23.94 22.30 -12.97
N SER A 64 -23.88 21.55 -14.08
CA SER A 64 -24.89 20.54 -14.43
C SER A 64 -25.00 19.45 -13.37
N ALA A 65 -23.87 19.00 -12.80
CA ALA A 65 -23.83 18.00 -11.75
C ALA A 65 -24.39 18.53 -10.43
N LEU A 66 -24.10 19.78 -10.05
CA LEU A 66 -24.66 20.44 -8.88
C LEU A 66 -26.17 20.64 -9.01
N THR A 67 -26.65 21.11 -10.18
CA THR A 67 -28.09 21.21 -10.46
C THR A 67 -28.77 19.85 -10.33
N ARG A 68 -28.19 18.80 -10.92
CA ARG A 68 -28.72 17.44 -10.81
C ARG A 68 -28.79 16.98 -9.35
N TRP A 69 -27.77 17.25 -8.54
CA TRP A 69 -27.79 16.90 -7.13
C TRP A 69 -28.83 17.69 -6.34
N ASN A 70 -29.02 18.97 -6.64
CA ASN A 70 -30.09 19.77 -6.06
C ASN A 70 -31.48 19.20 -6.39
N ASP A 71 -31.71 18.81 -7.64
CA ASP A 71 -32.98 18.18 -8.03
C ASP A 71 -33.22 16.85 -7.31
N ILE A 72 -32.18 16.03 -7.16
CA ILE A 72 -32.25 14.75 -6.44
C ILE A 72 -32.55 14.96 -4.94
N LEU A 73 -32.01 16.02 -4.34
CA LEU A 73 -32.10 16.28 -2.91
C LEU A 73 -33.27 17.20 -2.51
N ALA A 74 -34.01 17.75 -3.47
CA ALA A 74 -35.09 18.71 -3.27
C ALA A 74 -36.23 18.20 -2.37
N GLY A 75 -36.36 16.89 -2.18
CA GLY A 75 -37.33 16.25 -1.28
C GLY A 75 -36.95 16.27 0.21
N GLY A 76 -35.96 17.07 0.61
CA GLY A 76 -35.47 17.16 1.99
C GLY A 76 -34.36 16.17 2.34
N GLN A 77 -33.80 15.48 1.34
CA GLN A 77 -32.71 14.51 1.53
C GLN A 77 -31.37 15.16 1.86
N GLN A 78 -31.23 16.47 1.69
CA GLN A 78 -30.02 17.26 2.02
C GLN A 78 -29.52 17.03 3.46
N ARG A 79 -30.45 16.77 4.40
CA ARG A 79 -30.12 16.46 5.82
C ARG A 79 -29.40 15.13 6.02
N HIS A 80 -29.53 14.22 5.06
CA HIS A 80 -28.93 12.90 5.14
C HIS A 80 -27.48 12.92 4.65
N VAL A 81 -27.08 13.91 3.85
CA VAL A 81 -25.70 14.03 3.35
C VAL A 81 -24.74 14.29 4.51
N ARG A 82 -23.84 13.35 4.78
CA ARG A 82 -22.81 13.43 5.84
C ARG A 82 -21.42 13.64 5.29
N ARG A 83 -21.14 13.15 4.07
CA ARG A 83 -19.80 13.18 3.47
C ARG A 83 -19.88 13.60 2.01
N PHE A 84 -19.01 14.52 1.62
CA PHE A 84 -18.93 15.00 0.25
C PHE A 84 -17.48 14.90 -0.22
N LYS A 85 -17.24 14.18 -1.33
CA LYS A 85 -15.91 14.01 -1.93
C LYS A 85 -15.87 14.68 -3.29
N ILE A 86 -14.87 15.53 -3.49
CA ILE A 86 -14.65 16.25 -4.73
C ILE A 86 -13.36 15.70 -5.33
N LEU A 87 -13.48 15.16 -6.54
CA LEU A 87 -12.41 14.54 -7.30
C LEU A 87 -12.17 15.33 -8.58
N GLU A 88 -10.94 15.32 -9.06
CA GLU A 88 -10.66 15.73 -10.43
C GLU A 88 -10.97 14.61 -11.43
N PHE A 89 -11.56 14.97 -12.58
CA PHE A 89 -11.87 14.04 -13.66
C PHE A 89 -10.80 14.12 -14.75
N GLU A 90 -10.13 13.00 -15.00
CA GLU A 90 -9.20 12.88 -16.13
C GLU A 90 -9.92 12.93 -17.48
N THR A 91 -9.39 13.76 -18.38
CA THR A 91 -9.82 13.76 -19.77
C THR A 91 -9.32 12.50 -20.50
N ALA A 92 -9.85 12.24 -21.71
CA ALA A 92 -9.36 11.15 -22.54
C ALA A 92 -7.90 11.35 -22.98
N GLU A 93 -7.45 12.60 -23.07
CA GLU A 93 -6.08 12.99 -23.43
C GLU A 93 -5.11 12.71 -22.28
N ASP A 94 -5.53 12.99 -21.03
CA ASP A 94 -4.75 12.63 -19.84
C ASP A 94 -4.54 11.12 -19.75
N LYS A 95 -5.58 10.33 -20.07
CA LYS A 95 -5.48 8.86 -20.13
C LYS A 95 -4.56 8.38 -21.24
N ASP A 96 -4.49 9.08 -22.38
CA ASP A 96 -3.61 8.73 -23.49
C ASP A 96 -2.15 9.08 -23.19
N MET A 97 -1.91 10.21 -22.53
CA MET A 97 -0.59 10.59 -21.99
C MET A 97 -0.12 9.64 -20.88
N ALA A 98 -1.02 9.24 -19.98
CA ALA A 98 -0.76 8.26 -18.94
C ALA A 98 -0.36 6.90 -19.55
N LYS A 99 -1.07 6.45 -20.60
CA LYS A 99 -0.69 5.26 -21.39
C LYS A 99 0.68 5.39 -22.05
N LYS A 100 0.99 6.53 -22.68
CA LYS A 100 2.28 6.75 -23.37
C LYS A 100 3.48 6.84 -22.43
N THR A 101 3.27 7.27 -21.19
CA THR A 101 4.31 7.37 -20.16
C THR A 101 4.44 6.12 -19.29
N GLY A 102 3.69 5.04 -19.61
CA GLY A 102 3.64 3.82 -18.78
C GLY A 102 2.95 4.03 -17.43
N ARG A 103 2.30 5.17 -17.20
CA ARG A 103 1.55 5.50 -15.99
C ARG A 103 0.12 4.95 -16.15
N HIS A 104 -0.06 3.64 -16.03
CA HIS A 104 -1.40 3.05 -16.12
C HIS A 104 -2.22 3.35 -14.85
N ARG A 105 -3.34 4.06 -15.02
CA ARG A 105 -4.37 4.25 -13.99
C ARG A 105 -5.31 3.02 -13.99
N GLN A 106 -4.99 2.03 -13.17
CA GLN A 106 -5.79 0.81 -13.00
C GLN A 106 -7.05 1.10 -12.15
N LYS A 107 -8.14 0.35 -12.36
CA LYS A 107 -9.39 0.54 -11.59
C LYS A 107 -9.17 0.18 -10.12
N GLU A 108 -9.57 1.07 -9.21
CA GLU A 108 -9.53 0.90 -7.74
C GLU A 108 -10.12 -0.43 -7.25
N ASP A 109 -11.12 -0.99 -7.96
CA ASP A 109 -11.74 -2.29 -7.64
C ASP A 109 -10.75 -3.47 -7.71
N LEU A 110 -9.70 -3.38 -8.55
CA LEU A 110 -8.66 -4.39 -8.65
C LEU A 110 -7.54 -4.18 -7.61
N PHE A 111 -7.36 -2.96 -7.11
CA PHE A 111 -6.29 -2.61 -6.16
C PHE A 111 -6.61 -2.92 -4.69
N GLU A 112 -7.88 -2.82 -4.27
CA GLU A 112 -8.28 -3.40 -2.97
C GLU A 112 -8.03 -4.92 -2.96
N GLU A 113 -8.09 -5.57 -4.13
CA GLU A 113 -7.94 -7.01 -4.29
C GLU A 113 -6.51 -7.48 -4.60
N ALA A 114 -5.65 -6.62 -5.17
CA ALA A 114 -4.27 -6.92 -5.54
C ALA A 114 -3.25 -6.66 -4.42
N GLY A 115 -3.70 -6.41 -3.18
CA GLY A 115 -2.89 -6.36 -1.96
C GLY A 115 -1.53 -5.67 -2.16
N ASP A 116 -1.55 -4.48 -2.75
CA ASP A 116 -0.35 -3.71 -3.06
C ASP A 116 0.46 -3.51 -1.78
N GLU A 117 1.78 -3.72 -1.88
CA GLU A 117 2.69 -3.37 -0.81
C GLU A 117 2.53 -1.92 -0.40
N TRP A 118 2.15 -1.00 -1.29
CA TRP A 118 2.04 0.42 -0.97
C TRP A 118 0.67 0.86 -0.45
N ASN A 119 -0.29 -0.07 -0.27
CA ASN A 119 -1.63 0.28 0.22
C ASN A 119 -1.61 0.67 1.72
N THR A 120 -1.32 1.94 1.99
CA THR A 120 -1.34 2.56 3.33
C THR A 120 -2.74 3.04 3.73
N ARG A 121 -3.76 2.85 2.88
CA ARG A 121 -5.13 3.35 3.11
C ARG A 121 -5.68 2.88 4.45
N HIS A 122 -5.46 1.61 4.80
CA HIS A 122 -5.93 1.03 6.07
C HIS A 122 -5.27 1.61 7.34
N TYR A 123 -4.22 2.43 7.20
CA TYR A 123 -3.57 3.13 8.30
C TYR A 123 -4.25 4.45 8.65
N PHE A 124 -5.06 5.01 7.74
CA PHE A 124 -5.87 6.19 8.05
C PHE A 124 -7.10 5.82 8.87
N GLN A 125 -7.21 6.43 10.05
CA GLN A 125 -8.34 6.22 10.97
C GLN A 125 -9.49 7.18 10.68
N VAL A 126 -9.84 7.30 9.39
CA VAL A 126 -11.03 8.00 8.90
C VAL A 126 -11.98 7.00 8.25
N HIS A 127 -13.22 7.45 8.02
CA HIS A 127 -14.21 6.67 7.28
C HIS A 127 -13.67 6.30 5.89
N ASP A 128 -13.99 5.11 5.38
CA ASP A 128 -13.42 4.55 4.14
C ASP A 128 -13.60 5.46 2.93
N PHE A 129 -14.78 6.10 2.81
CA PHE A 129 -15.08 7.14 1.81
C PHE A 129 -14.16 8.36 1.89
N CYS A 130 -13.71 8.69 3.10
CA CYS A 130 -12.82 9.81 3.33
C CYS A 130 -11.36 9.41 3.21
N ARG A 131 -10.96 8.14 3.09
CA ARG A 131 -9.53 7.81 3.00
C ARG A 131 -8.93 8.25 1.67
N PRO A 132 -7.62 8.60 1.64
CA PRO A 132 -6.96 8.86 0.38
C PRO A 132 -6.89 7.58 -0.47
N SER A 133 -7.01 7.73 -1.78
CA SER A 133 -6.75 6.63 -2.72
C SER A 133 -5.25 6.36 -2.84
N HIS A 134 -4.88 5.19 -3.37
CA HIS A 134 -3.48 4.89 -3.68
C HIS A 134 -2.90 5.92 -4.65
N GLU A 135 -3.69 6.32 -5.64
CA GLU A 135 -3.26 7.27 -6.67
C GLU A 135 -2.96 8.66 -6.09
N GLU A 136 -3.81 9.14 -5.19
CA GLU A 136 -3.62 10.40 -4.46
C GLU A 136 -2.30 10.39 -3.66
N MET A 137 -1.85 9.22 -3.20
CA MET A 137 -0.62 9.05 -2.42
C MET A 137 0.64 8.83 -3.28
N CYS A 138 0.53 8.25 -4.48
CA CYS A 138 1.69 7.72 -5.21
C CYS A 138 2.02 8.40 -6.55
N TYR A 139 1.13 9.22 -7.14
CA TYR A 139 1.39 9.86 -8.44
C TYR A 139 1.38 11.39 -8.39
N ASP A 140 2.18 12.01 -9.26
CA ASP A 140 2.12 13.44 -9.57
C ASP A 140 0.78 13.73 -10.28
N VAL A 141 -0.21 14.21 -9.54
CA VAL A 141 -1.47 14.70 -10.12
C VAL A 141 -1.21 16.11 -10.63
N TYR A 142 -0.99 16.26 -11.94
CA TYR A 142 -0.97 17.58 -12.57
C TYR A 142 -2.40 18.08 -12.70
N GLY A 143 -2.88 18.79 -11.69
CA GLY A 143 -4.24 19.33 -11.70
C GLY A 143 -4.47 20.38 -12.79
N VAL A 144 -5.68 20.37 -13.36
CA VAL A 144 -6.25 21.41 -14.20
C VAL A 144 -6.44 22.66 -13.35
N ARG A 145 -5.74 23.74 -13.71
CA ARG A 145 -5.89 25.05 -13.07
C ARG A 145 -7.19 25.72 -13.52
N ILE A 146 -8.31 25.43 -12.84
CA ILE A 146 -9.57 26.15 -13.04
C ILE A 146 -9.45 27.53 -12.35
N SER A 147 -9.34 28.60 -13.14
CA SER A 147 -9.00 29.94 -12.67
C SER A 147 -10.18 30.90 -12.45
N GLN A 148 -11.43 30.52 -12.71
CA GLN A 148 -12.56 31.46 -12.61
C GLN A 148 -13.30 31.34 -11.27
N SER A 149 -13.55 32.48 -10.63
CA SER A 149 -14.10 32.60 -9.27
C SER A 149 -15.59 32.26 -9.17
N GLU A 150 -16.40 32.66 -10.15
CA GLU A 150 -17.87 32.48 -10.14
C GLU A 150 -18.29 31.00 -10.07
N PHE A 151 -17.43 30.09 -10.55
CA PHE A 151 -17.68 28.65 -10.51
C PHE A 151 -17.63 28.06 -9.11
N TRP A 152 -16.76 28.59 -8.26
CA TRP A 152 -16.57 28.09 -6.91
C TRP A 152 -17.64 28.60 -5.95
N ASP A 153 -18.33 29.70 -6.29
CA ASP A 153 -19.44 30.24 -5.51
C ASP A 153 -20.64 29.30 -5.53
N ALA A 154 -20.98 28.71 -6.68
CA ALA A 154 -22.07 27.74 -6.80
C ALA A 154 -21.80 26.49 -5.94
N LEU A 155 -20.55 26.01 -5.93
CA LEU A 155 -20.12 24.89 -5.09
C LEU A 155 -20.20 25.25 -3.60
N SER A 156 -19.74 26.43 -3.24
CA SER A 156 -19.80 26.93 -1.86
C SER A 156 -21.26 27.02 -1.39
N HIS A 157 -22.15 27.58 -2.21
CA HIS A 157 -23.59 27.64 -1.92
C HIS A 157 -24.18 26.25 -1.70
N PHE A 158 -23.90 25.30 -2.61
CA PHE A 158 -24.37 23.92 -2.50
C PHE A 158 -23.91 23.27 -1.18
N ILE A 159 -22.64 23.42 -0.80
CA ILE A 159 -22.12 22.90 0.48
C ILE A 159 -22.83 23.56 1.67
N GLY A 160 -23.13 24.85 1.57
CA GLY A 160 -23.92 25.60 2.55
C GLY A 160 -25.32 25.01 2.78
N GLU A 161 -25.97 24.49 1.74
CA GLU A 161 -27.30 23.90 1.77
C GLU A 161 -27.37 22.47 2.33
N LEU A 162 -26.23 21.88 2.72
CA LEU A 162 -26.17 20.52 3.26
C LEU A 162 -26.07 20.54 4.79
N PRO A 163 -27.18 20.63 5.56
CA PRO A 163 -27.14 20.82 7.01
C PRO A 163 -26.51 19.64 7.76
N GLY A 164 -26.55 18.44 7.17
CA GLY A 164 -26.01 17.22 7.77
C GLY A 164 -24.51 16.99 7.58
N LEU A 165 -23.84 17.80 6.76
CA LEU A 165 -22.47 17.55 6.31
C LEU A 165 -21.46 17.61 7.47
N GLN A 166 -20.64 16.57 7.59
CA GLN A 166 -19.62 16.40 8.64
C GLN A 166 -18.21 16.34 8.06
N ASP A 167 -18.04 15.75 6.86
CA ASP A 167 -16.76 15.58 6.21
C ASP A 167 -16.78 16.10 4.78
N LEU A 168 -15.80 16.94 4.44
CA LEU A 168 -15.53 17.39 3.09
C LEU A 168 -14.14 16.88 2.67
N VAL A 169 -14.09 16.13 1.57
CA VAL A 169 -12.85 15.61 1.00
C VAL A 169 -12.53 16.37 -0.28
N TRP A 170 -11.38 17.00 -0.30
CA TRP A 170 -10.85 17.73 -1.44
C TRP A 170 -9.67 16.98 -2.06
N ALA A 171 -9.89 16.41 -3.23
CA ALA A 171 -8.89 15.70 -4.03
C ALA A 171 -8.95 16.14 -5.51
N ALA A 172 -9.17 17.44 -5.72
CA ALA A 172 -9.38 18.03 -7.04
C ALA A 172 -8.12 18.67 -7.65
N GLY A 173 -6.91 18.36 -7.14
CA GLY A 173 -5.61 18.87 -7.61
C GLY A 173 -5.41 20.40 -7.56
N SER A 174 -6.45 21.15 -7.21
CA SER A 174 -6.54 22.60 -7.27
C SER A 174 -6.66 23.22 -5.88
N TYR A 175 -6.41 24.53 -5.79
CA TYR A 175 -6.54 25.27 -4.53
C TYR A 175 -7.98 25.22 -4.00
N VAL A 176 -8.14 24.98 -2.70
CA VAL A 176 -9.47 24.98 -2.06
C VAL A 176 -10.05 26.40 -2.07
N PRO A 177 -11.20 26.65 -2.73
CA PRO A 177 -11.71 28.01 -2.88
C PRO A 177 -12.01 28.69 -1.54
N PRO A 178 -11.80 30.01 -1.40
CA PRO A 178 -12.04 30.73 -0.16
C PRO A 178 -13.46 30.55 0.40
N GLY A 179 -14.48 30.54 -0.46
CA GLY A 179 -15.88 30.31 -0.04
C GLY A 179 -16.08 28.94 0.62
N VAL A 180 -15.40 27.91 0.13
CA VAL A 180 -15.43 26.57 0.72
C VAL A 180 -14.72 26.56 2.07
N LEU A 181 -13.55 27.20 2.18
CA LEU A 181 -12.80 27.31 3.44
C LEU A 181 -13.64 27.99 4.53
N SER A 182 -14.27 29.12 4.20
CA SER A 182 -15.14 29.85 5.14
C SER A 182 -16.28 28.97 5.65
N ILE A 183 -17.00 28.29 4.76
CA ILE A 183 -18.13 27.44 5.14
C ILE A 183 -17.67 26.27 6.02
N THR A 184 -16.53 25.64 5.70
CA THR A 184 -16.03 24.54 6.53
C THR A 184 -15.64 25.01 7.94
N ALA A 185 -15.04 26.20 8.05
CA ALA A 185 -14.66 26.78 9.33
C ALA A 185 -15.88 27.18 10.17
N GLU A 186 -16.83 27.90 9.58
CA GLU A 186 -18.06 28.36 10.25
C GLU A 186 -18.91 27.22 10.77
N ARG A 187 -19.01 26.13 10.00
CA ARG A 187 -19.86 24.98 10.32
C ARG A 187 -19.13 23.85 11.05
N GLY A 188 -17.82 23.97 11.26
CA GLY A 188 -17.00 22.93 11.88
C GLY A 188 -16.97 21.62 11.08
N ILE A 189 -17.08 21.70 9.74
CA ILE A 189 -16.99 20.54 8.85
C ILE A 189 -15.53 20.08 8.82
N ARG A 190 -15.27 18.78 9.01
CA ARG A 190 -13.91 18.24 8.91
C ARG A 190 -13.45 18.26 7.45
N LEU A 191 -12.38 19.00 7.19
CA LEU A 191 -11.78 19.14 5.88
C LEU A 191 -10.61 18.16 5.73
N HIS A 192 -10.67 17.34 4.70
CA HIS A 192 -9.62 16.40 4.29
C HIS A 192 -9.05 16.83 2.94
N ILE A 193 -7.73 16.98 2.80
CA ILE A 193 -7.09 17.46 1.57
C ILE A 193 -6.04 16.43 1.12
N TYR A 194 -6.23 15.80 -0.04
CA TYR A 194 -5.34 14.74 -0.52
C TYR A 194 -4.38 15.14 -1.65
N ASP A 195 -4.44 16.41 -2.04
CA ASP A 195 -3.37 17.07 -2.79
C ASP A 195 -3.05 18.40 -2.10
N PHE A 196 -2.38 18.32 -0.94
CA PHE A 196 -2.11 19.50 -0.14
C PHE A 196 -0.97 20.31 -0.77
N HIS A 197 -1.34 21.43 -1.38
CA HIS A 197 -0.43 22.32 -2.08
C HIS A 197 -0.48 23.74 -1.50
N LEU A 198 0.70 24.34 -1.33
CA LEU A 198 0.88 25.71 -0.84
C LEU A 198 1.75 26.48 -1.84
N PRO A 199 1.14 27.11 -2.87
CA PRO A 199 1.87 27.75 -3.96
C PRO A 199 2.89 28.78 -3.50
N SER A 200 2.60 29.53 -2.41
CA SER A 200 3.51 30.55 -1.91
C SER A 200 4.79 29.98 -1.30
N LEU A 201 4.85 28.67 -1.04
CA LEU A 201 6.03 28.00 -0.51
C LEU A 201 6.94 27.43 -1.58
N VAL A 202 6.56 27.55 -2.86
CA VAL A 202 7.40 27.18 -3.99
C VAL A 202 8.01 28.45 -4.59
N GLN A 203 9.24 28.75 -4.20
CA GLN A 203 9.84 30.07 -4.37
C GLN A 203 11.12 30.01 -5.21
N ALA A 204 11.46 31.13 -5.85
CA ALA A 204 12.76 31.32 -6.45
C ALA A 204 13.84 31.32 -5.35
N ARG A 205 15.00 30.73 -5.62
CA ARG A 205 16.06 30.57 -4.64
C ARG A 205 16.61 31.93 -4.16
N GLU A 206 16.65 32.91 -5.04
CA GLU A 206 17.29 34.21 -4.85
C GLU A 206 16.48 35.14 -3.95
N ALA A 207 15.16 34.91 -3.86
CA ALA A 207 14.24 35.73 -3.11
C ALA A 207 13.26 34.87 -2.30
N PRO A 208 13.70 34.22 -1.21
CA PRO A 208 12.78 33.57 -0.30
C PRO A 208 11.81 34.61 0.28
N GLU A 209 10.55 34.24 0.48
CA GLU A 209 9.47 35.09 0.99
C GLU A 209 8.76 34.37 2.17
N PRO A 210 8.13 35.12 3.09
CA PRO A 210 7.26 34.51 4.09
C PRO A 210 6.03 33.86 3.42
N ILE A 211 5.32 33.00 4.16
CA ILE A 211 4.06 32.43 3.67
C ILE A 211 3.06 33.53 3.27
N SER A 212 2.29 33.29 2.22
CA SER A 212 1.17 34.19 1.87
C SER A 212 0.05 34.10 2.91
N THR A 213 -0.75 35.17 3.04
CA THR A 213 -1.92 35.18 3.94
C THR A 213 -2.93 34.08 3.61
N GLN A 214 -3.08 33.76 2.32
CA GLN A 214 -4.02 32.75 1.83
C GLN A 214 -3.59 31.34 2.29
N ASP A 215 -2.33 30.99 2.08
CA ASP A 215 -1.75 29.71 2.51
C ASP A 215 -1.69 29.61 4.03
N TYR A 216 -1.37 30.70 4.73
CA TYR A 216 -1.39 30.76 6.19
C TYR A 216 -2.77 30.45 6.77
N THR A 217 -3.83 31.00 6.15
CA THR A 217 -5.22 30.75 6.56
C THR A 217 -5.56 29.27 6.45
N LEU A 218 -5.14 28.61 5.36
CA LEU A 218 -5.33 27.18 5.19
C LEU A 218 -4.56 26.36 6.25
N CYS A 219 -3.28 26.71 6.48
CA CYS A 219 -2.43 26.02 7.45
C CYS A 219 -2.90 26.15 8.91
N THR A 220 -3.67 27.19 9.22
CA THR A 220 -4.18 27.47 10.58
C THR A 220 -5.65 27.15 10.76
N LEU A 221 -6.28 26.57 9.73
CA LEU A 221 -7.71 26.34 9.69
C LEU A 221 -8.17 25.31 10.74
N PRO A 222 -9.10 25.64 11.65
CA PRO A 222 -9.58 24.70 12.66
C PRO A 222 -10.37 23.51 12.09
N SER A 223 -10.97 23.64 10.91
CA SER A 223 -11.66 22.53 10.23
C SER A 223 -10.70 21.53 9.60
N LEU A 224 -9.41 21.86 9.42
CA LEU A 224 -8.45 20.98 8.76
C LEU A 224 -8.16 19.75 9.63
N TYR A 225 -8.48 18.57 9.09
CA TYR A 225 -8.49 17.31 9.84
C TYR A 225 -7.53 16.25 9.30
N SER A 226 -7.40 16.15 7.98
CA SER A 226 -6.47 15.21 7.32
C SER A 226 -5.78 15.87 6.14
N ILE A 227 -4.47 15.64 5.98
CA ILE A 227 -3.74 16.08 4.77
C ILE A 227 -2.82 15.00 4.21
N THR A 228 -2.70 14.96 2.88
CA THR A 228 -1.58 14.32 2.16
C THR A 228 -0.73 15.43 1.55
N ALA A 229 0.47 15.65 2.11
CA ALA A 229 1.39 16.69 1.68
C ALA A 229 2.56 16.08 0.92
N ARG A 230 2.86 16.65 -0.25
CA ARG A 230 4.05 16.29 -1.03
C ARG A 230 5.17 17.27 -0.70
N ALA A 231 6.28 16.76 -0.21
CA ALA A 231 7.44 17.55 0.15
C ALA A 231 8.61 17.19 -0.75
N SER A 232 9.23 18.21 -1.33
CA SER A 232 10.54 18.10 -1.97
C SER A 232 11.39 19.31 -1.57
N SER A 233 12.72 19.13 -1.56
CA SER A 233 13.65 20.24 -1.35
C SER A 233 13.65 21.19 -2.55
N PHE A 234 13.53 20.62 -3.75
CA PHE A 234 13.54 21.32 -5.03
C PHE A 234 12.41 20.80 -5.91
N VAL A 235 11.85 21.67 -6.73
CA VAL A 235 10.81 21.32 -7.73
C VAL A 235 11.33 21.65 -9.15
N PRO A 236 10.68 21.17 -10.23
CA PRO A 236 11.07 21.50 -11.59
C PRO A 236 11.27 23.00 -11.83
N GLY A 237 12.29 23.36 -12.61
CA GLY A 237 12.69 24.75 -12.85
C GLY A 237 13.55 25.38 -11.74
N GLY A 238 14.22 24.58 -10.91
CA GLY A 238 15.20 25.05 -9.91
C GLY A 238 14.62 25.80 -8.71
N LYS A 239 13.29 25.77 -8.53
CA LYS A 239 12.64 26.43 -7.38
C LYS A 239 12.79 25.60 -6.11
N VAL A 240 12.79 26.30 -4.98
CA VAL A 240 12.86 25.71 -3.64
C VAL A 240 11.46 25.55 -3.08
N SER A 241 11.17 24.41 -2.47
CA SER A 241 9.91 24.17 -1.76
C SER A 241 10.12 24.25 -0.25
N TYR A 242 9.23 24.95 0.47
CA TYR A 242 9.20 25.09 1.94
C TYR A 242 8.01 24.37 2.60
N ILE A 243 7.40 23.43 1.89
CA ILE A 243 6.19 22.72 2.34
C ILE A 243 6.46 21.93 3.63
N GLN A 244 7.64 21.29 3.75
CA GLN A 244 7.99 20.51 4.94
C GLN A 244 7.98 21.37 6.20
N GLU A 245 8.61 22.54 6.16
CA GLU A 245 8.67 23.49 7.28
C GLU A 245 7.28 23.95 7.69
N ALA A 246 6.42 24.26 6.72
CA ALA A 246 5.05 24.67 7.00
C ALA A 246 4.23 23.54 7.65
N VAL A 247 4.34 22.30 7.15
CA VAL A 247 3.67 21.15 7.75
C VAL A 247 4.15 20.89 9.18
N ILE A 248 5.45 21.03 9.46
CA ILE A 248 5.97 20.92 10.83
C ILE A 248 5.33 21.97 11.75
N GLN A 249 5.15 23.20 11.30
CA GLN A 249 4.46 24.24 12.08
C GLN A 249 2.98 23.89 12.30
N MET A 250 2.29 23.35 11.29
CA MET A 250 0.90 22.87 11.41
C MET A 250 0.79 21.81 12.51
N VAL A 251 1.67 20.81 12.46
CA VAL A 251 1.74 19.70 13.42
C VAL A 251 2.20 20.14 14.81
N ALA A 252 2.96 21.25 14.91
CA ALA A 252 3.34 21.87 16.17
C ALA A 252 2.17 22.56 16.92
N GLY A 253 0.95 22.49 16.38
CA GLY A 253 -0.27 23.01 17.00
C GLY A 253 -0.89 24.20 16.27
N ARG A 254 -0.32 24.63 15.13
CA ARG A 254 -0.93 25.69 14.31
C ARG A 254 -2.21 25.23 13.61
N ALA A 255 -2.32 23.94 13.30
CA ALA A 255 -3.56 23.30 12.86
C ALA A 255 -4.15 22.49 14.03
N PRO A 256 -5.04 23.06 14.85
CA PRO A 256 -5.39 22.51 16.16
C PRO A 256 -6.12 21.15 16.11
N ASN A 257 -6.84 20.87 15.02
CA ASN A 257 -7.63 19.66 14.84
C ASN A 257 -7.04 18.70 13.80
N LEU A 258 -5.82 18.97 13.32
CA LEU A 258 -5.15 18.06 12.38
C LEU A 258 -4.85 16.74 13.10
N ALA A 259 -5.47 15.66 12.63
CA ALA A 259 -5.40 14.33 13.22
C ALA A 259 -4.64 13.32 12.36
N HIS A 260 -4.66 13.50 11.03
CA HIS A 260 -4.05 12.56 10.09
C HIS A 260 -3.13 13.27 9.11
N LEU A 261 -1.89 12.78 9.00
CA LEU A 261 -0.89 13.30 8.07
C LEU A 261 -0.29 12.14 7.28
N CYS A 262 -0.27 12.27 5.96
CA CYS A 262 0.65 11.56 5.09
C CYS A 262 1.61 12.55 4.46
N MET A 263 2.91 12.31 4.63
CA MET A 263 3.96 13.12 4.01
C MET A 263 4.71 12.26 3.01
N VAL A 264 4.56 12.60 1.75
CA VAL A 264 5.21 11.91 0.62
C VAL A 264 6.41 12.74 0.20
N LEU A 265 7.60 12.16 0.31
CA LEU A 265 8.78 12.75 -0.30
C LEU A 265 8.86 12.35 -1.76
N THR A 266 8.82 13.33 -2.65
CA THR A 266 9.02 13.10 -4.08
C THR A 266 10.51 13.13 -4.37
N THR A 267 11.10 11.95 -4.55
CA THR A 267 12.46 11.82 -5.08
C THR A 267 12.38 11.79 -6.60
N ARG A 268 12.89 12.84 -7.26
CA ARG A 268 13.26 12.88 -8.69
C ARG A 268 12.29 12.14 -9.63
N SER A 269 11.20 12.77 -10.07
CA SER A 269 10.56 12.34 -11.32
C SER A 269 11.31 13.00 -12.49
N GLY A 270 11.72 12.16 -13.45
CA GLY A 270 12.75 12.46 -14.43
C GLY A 270 12.47 13.63 -15.35
N GLU A 271 13.44 14.53 -15.42
CA GLU A 271 14.19 14.98 -16.59
C GLU A 271 15.38 15.76 -16.01
N LEU A 272 16.60 15.49 -16.49
CA LEU A 272 17.81 16.21 -16.08
C LEU A 272 17.69 17.67 -16.56
N ASP A 273 16.96 18.51 -15.84
CA ASP A 273 17.03 19.95 -15.99
C ASP A 273 18.42 20.37 -15.50
N SER A 274 19.28 20.82 -16.42
CA SER A 274 20.66 21.24 -16.12
C SER A 274 20.74 22.31 -15.03
N ASN A 275 19.66 23.06 -14.81
CA ASN A 275 19.56 24.05 -13.75
C ASN A 275 19.41 23.42 -12.35
N LEU A 276 18.90 22.19 -12.25
CA LEU A 276 18.64 21.53 -10.98
C LEU A 276 19.95 21.10 -10.29
N ASP A 277 20.91 20.54 -11.03
CA ASP A 277 22.21 20.13 -10.48
C ASP A 277 22.99 21.32 -9.91
N GLN A 278 22.95 22.45 -10.61
CA GLN A 278 23.52 23.71 -10.11
C GLN A 278 22.81 24.17 -8.83
N THR A 279 21.48 24.16 -8.82
CA THR A 279 20.68 24.60 -7.66
C THR A 279 20.95 23.72 -6.43
N VAL A 280 21.06 22.40 -6.61
CA VAL A 280 21.41 21.47 -5.54
C VAL A 280 22.80 21.78 -4.98
N SER A 281 23.79 22.07 -5.86
CA SER A 281 25.16 22.40 -5.44
C SER A 281 25.24 23.71 -4.64
N LEU A 282 24.38 24.68 -4.97
CA LEU A 282 24.28 25.95 -4.25
C LEU A 282 23.59 25.81 -2.89
N GLY A 283 22.99 24.66 -2.60
CA GLY A 283 22.25 24.40 -1.37
C GLY A 283 20.93 25.18 -1.28
N ARG A 284 20.20 24.98 -0.19
CA ARG A 284 18.87 25.53 0.04
C ARG A 284 18.94 26.71 1.02
N PRO A 285 18.40 27.90 0.69
CA PRO A 285 18.35 29.01 1.63
C PRO A 285 17.30 28.76 2.71
N ASN A 286 17.50 29.35 3.88
CA ASN A 286 16.53 29.28 4.97
C ASN A 286 15.22 29.96 4.57
N TRP A 287 14.11 29.36 5.00
CA TRP A 287 12.80 29.96 4.82
C TRP A 287 12.65 31.24 5.66
N LYS A 288 12.02 32.28 5.12
CA LYS A 288 11.81 33.56 5.84
C LYS A 288 10.75 33.49 6.94
N GLY A 289 9.89 32.46 6.94
CA GLY A 289 9.06 32.15 8.09
C GLY A 289 7.58 31.90 7.80
N PHE A 290 6.92 31.38 8.83
CA PHE A 290 5.52 30.93 8.80
C PHE A 290 4.51 32.06 9.06
N LEU A 291 4.95 33.26 9.46
CA LEU A 291 4.04 34.38 9.71
C LEU A 291 4.03 35.34 8.52
N PRO A 292 2.84 35.68 7.96
CA PRO A 292 2.75 36.64 6.87
C PRO A 292 3.33 38.01 7.28
N GLY A 293 4.18 38.60 6.44
CA GLY A 293 4.63 39.98 6.59
C GLY A 293 5.72 40.26 7.64
N GLN A 294 6.27 39.25 8.33
CA GLN A 294 7.49 39.43 9.12
C GLN A 294 8.72 39.14 8.26
N VAL A 295 9.55 40.16 8.03
CA VAL A 295 10.78 40.03 7.22
C VAL A 295 12.05 40.17 8.07
N ASP A 296 11.97 40.68 9.30
CA ASP A 296 13.15 41.05 10.07
C ASP A 296 13.15 40.46 11.47
N SER A 297 13.91 39.36 11.65
CA SER A 297 14.95 39.26 12.67
C SER A 297 15.63 37.90 12.59
N ALA A 298 16.91 37.92 12.21
CA ALA A 298 17.84 36.78 12.25
C ALA A 298 18.14 36.28 13.68
N GLN A 299 17.24 36.51 14.65
CA GLN A 299 17.35 36.09 16.05
C GLN A 299 16.27 35.08 16.47
N GLU A 300 15.28 34.76 15.62
CA GLU A 300 14.27 33.74 15.95
C GLU A 300 14.67 32.31 15.52
N LEU A 301 15.63 32.15 14.59
CA LEU A 301 16.04 30.81 14.13
C LEU A 301 16.77 29.97 15.19
N GLU A 302 17.39 30.60 16.21
CA GLU A 302 18.03 29.90 17.34
C GLU A 302 17.20 29.94 18.64
N GLY A 303 16.13 30.75 18.68
CA GLY A 303 15.34 31.00 19.89
C GLY A 303 14.02 30.21 20.01
N VAL A 304 13.47 29.73 18.90
CA VAL A 304 12.18 29.01 18.90
C VAL A 304 12.33 27.54 19.35
N THR A 305 13.55 27.00 19.37
CA THR A 305 13.84 25.68 19.95
C THR A 305 13.84 25.69 21.49
N ALA A 306 13.92 26.86 22.15
CA ALA A 306 14.12 26.94 23.60
C ALA A 306 13.07 27.75 24.40
N ARG A 307 12.11 28.44 23.76
CA ARG A 307 11.14 29.30 24.48
C ARG A 307 9.65 29.07 24.21
N SER A 308 9.28 27.88 23.72
CA SER A 308 7.88 27.42 23.69
C SER A 308 7.63 26.33 24.74
N SER A 309 7.92 26.61 26.02
CA SER A 309 7.58 25.72 27.14
C SER A 309 6.08 25.76 27.52
N SER A 310 5.19 26.23 26.64
CA SER A 310 3.73 26.08 26.81
C SER A 310 2.91 26.02 25.51
N SER A 311 3.54 25.90 24.34
CA SER A 311 2.81 25.68 23.07
C SER A 311 2.24 24.26 23.08
N SER A 312 0.92 24.14 23.03
CA SER A 312 0.25 22.84 22.99
C SER A 312 0.73 22.06 21.75
N ARG A 313 1.55 21.02 21.96
CA ARG A 313 1.94 20.09 20.89
C ARG A 313 0.70 19.59 20.16
N GLY A 314 0.78 19.44 18.83
CA GLY A 314 -0.30 18.83 18.06
C GLY A 314 -0.53 17.38 18.49
N LYS A 315 -1.71 16.85 18.18
CA LYS A 315 -2.19 15.55 18.68
C LYS A 315 -2.53 14.61 17.54
N LEU A 316 -1.55 14.33 16.69
CA LEU A 316 -1.73 13.42 15.56
C LEU A 316 -2.14 12.02 16.04
N GLN A 317 -3.12 11.45 15.35
CA GLN A 317 -3.56 10.07 15.51
C GLN A 317 -2.93 9.17 14.45
N THR A 318 -2.67 9.69 13.26
CA THR A 318 -2.05 8.94 12.15
C THR A 318 -0.91 9.73 11.55
N LEU A 319 0.22 9.06 11.39
CA LEU A 319 1.40 9.58 10.72
C LEU A 319 1.91 8.56 9.70
N VAL A 320 1.95 8.95 8.42
CA VAL A 320 2.32 8.08 7.31
C VAL A 320 3.47 8.70 6.53
N PHE A 321 4.57 7.97 6.45
CA PHE A 321 5.72 8.27 5.60
C PHE A 321 5.93 7.10 4.64
N PRO A 322 5.42 7.17 3.39
CA PRO A 322 5.52 6.06 2.46
C PRO A 322 6.95 5.75 2.02
N THR A 323 7.86 6.73 2.05
CA THR A 323 9.22 6.58 1.51
C THR A 323 10.30 6.77 2.57
N TYR A 324 10.43 7.98 3.12
CA TYR A 324 11.46 8.38 4.08
C TYR A 324 10.85 9.27 5.16
N VAL A 325 11.46 9.34 6.35
CA VAL A 325 11.02 10.23 7.45
C VAL A 325 11.81 11.55 7.44
N PRO A 326 11.29 12.65 6.86
CA PRO A 326 12.02 13.90 6.73
C PRO A 326 12.44 14.45 8.10
N GLY A 327 13.75 14.70 8.26
CA GLY A 327 14.34 15.20 9.52
C GLY A 327 14.43 14.18 10.66
N GLY A 328 13.99 12.93 10.43
CA GLY A 328 14.02 11.85 11.40
C GLY A 328 12.87 11.88 12.43
N ILE A 329 12.49 10.73 12.96
CA ILE A 329 11.31 10.57 13.81
C ILE A 329 11.38 11.35 15.14
N GLU A 330 12.59 11.56 15.67
CA GLU A 330 12.79 12.42 16.85
C GLU A 330 12.40 13.87 16.59
N HIS A 331 12.65 14.38 15.38
CA HIS A 331 12.27 15.73 15.00
C HIS A 331 10.74 15.88 15.06
N TRP A 332 10.00 14.88 14.60
CA TRP A 332 8.53 14.86 14.69
C TRP A 332 8.04 14.76 16.14
N ALA A 333 8.68 13.93 16.97
CA ALA A 333 8.33 13.77 18.39
C ALA A 333 8.50 15.06 19.22
N ARG A 334 9.32 16.03 18.75
CA ARG A 334 9.44 17.36 19.36
C ARG A 334 8.23 18.27 19.09
N HIS A 335 7.54 18.06 17.97
CA HIS A 335 6.45 18.93 17.50
C HIS A 335 5.06 18.36 17.78
N THR A 336 4.90 17.03 17.86
CA THR A 336 3.62 16.39 18.19
C THR A 336 3.72 15.41 19.34
N ASP A 337 2.63 15.29 20.11
CA ASP A 337 2.47 14.33 21.18
C ASP A 337 2.17 12.93 20.62
N PHE A 338 3.20 12.10 20.51
CA PHE A 338 3.06 10.71 20.08
C PHE A 338 2.23 9.84 21.04
N SER A 339 1.97 10.31 22.27
CA SER A 339 1.16 9.56 23.23
C SER A 339 -0.31 9.48 22.84
N ARG A 340 -0.71 10.09 21.71
CA ARG A 340 -2.03 9.99 21.05
C ARG A 340 -1.99 9.23 19.73
N LEU A 341 -0.79 8.90 19.23
CA LEU A 341 -0.59 8.25 17.95
C LEU A 341 -1.12 6.82 18.02
N SER A 342 -1.99 6.48 17.09
CA SER A 342 -2.63 5.17 17.00
C SER A 342 -2.24 4.40 15.73
N SER A 343 -1.67 5.09 14.74
CA SER A 343 -1.22 4.52 13.47
C SER A 343 0.08 5.17 12.98
N LEU A 344 1.09 4.36 12.66
CA LEU A 344 2.38 4.81 12.15
C LEU A 344 2.83 3.96 10.96
N VAL A 345 3.27 4.62 9.89
CA VAL A 345 3.94 4.01 8.73
C VAL A 345 5.24 4.74 8.47
N MET A 346 6.36 4.02 8.38
CA MET A 346 7.67 4.60 8.07
C MET A 346 8.69 3.57 7.62
N SER A 347 9.78 4.04 6.98
CA SER A 347 10.97 3.25 6.72
C SER A 347 11.74 2.94 8.02
N TRP A 348 12.36 1.77 8.08
CA TRP A 348 13.28 1.39 9.14
C TRP A 348 14.71 1.77 8.77
N GLU A 349 15.04 3.04 8.96
CA GLU A 349 16.44 3.47 8.94
C GLU A 349 16.99 3.41 10.36
N ARG A 350 18.25 2.97 10.55
CA ARG A 350 18.86 2.78 11.88
C ARG A 350 18.61 3.93 12.85
N GLY A 351 18.86 5.17 12.43
CA GLY A 351 18.63 6.35 13.28
C GLY A 351 17.17 6.52 13.69
N ASN A 352 16.25 6.26 12.76
CA ASN A 352 14.81 6.30 12.99
C ASN A 352 14.32 5.13 13.87
N GLY A 353 14.86 3.93 13.68
CA GLY A 353 14.53 2.73 14.46
C GLY A 353 14.95 2.86 15.93
N ILE A 354 16.19 3.31 16.19
CA ILE A 354 16.70 3.56 17.55
C ILE A 354 15.84 4.59 18.26
N ALA A 355 15.59 5.72 17.60
CA ALA A 355 14.75 6.78 18.13
C ALA A 355 13.33 6.29 18.45
N LEU A 356 12.72 5.53 17.55
CA LEU A 356 11.39 4.98 17.76
C LEU A 356 11.35 4.00 18.94
N ALA A 357 12.35 3.13 19.08
CA ALA A 357 12.49 2.21 20.21
C ALA A 357 12.65 2.96 21.55
N ALA A 358 13.45 4.03 21.57
CA ALA A 358 13.62 4.89 22.74
C ALA A 358 12.30 5.60 23.11
N ILE A 359 11.57 6.13 22.13
CA ILE A 359 10.25 6.74 22.35
C ILE A 359 9.25 5.71 22.88
N ALA A 360 9.25 4.49 22.33
CA ALA A 360 8.37 3.40 22.79
C ALA A 360 8.65 3.01 24.24
N SER A 361 9.92 2.81 24.60
CA SER A 361 10.33 2.43 25.97
C SER A 361 10.02 3.50 27.03
N GLN A 362 9.88 4.76 26.62
CA GLN A 362 9.40 5.85 27.47
C GLN A 362 7.86 5.87 27.64
N GLY A 363 7.13 4.97 26.98
CA GLY A 363 5.66 4.90 27.04
C GLY A 363 4.94 5.93 26.15
N ASN A 364 5.67 6.61 25.25
CA ASN A 364 5.10 7.66 24.39
C ASN A 364 4.33 7.10 23.18
N LEU A 365 4.17 5.79 23.05
CA LEU A 365 3.40 5.13 21.96
C LEU A 365 2.28 4.22 22.50
N LYS A 366 1.74 4.54 23.68
CA LYS A 366 0.77 3.69 24.40
C LYS A 366 -0.55 3.38 23.67
N TYR A 367 -1.00 4.20 22.72
CA TYR A 367 -2.21 3.93 21.93
C TYR A 367 -1.92 3.42 20.52
N LEU A 368 -0.66 3.14 20.19
CA LEU A 368 -0.30 2.62 18.89
C LEU A 368 -0.96 1.25 18.68
N LYS A 369 -1.78 1.14 17.65
CA LYS A 369 -2.52 -0.09 17.30
C LYS A 369 -2.10 -0.65 15.95
N LYS A 370 -1.68 0.23 15.03
CA LYS A 370 -1.28 -0.11 13.67
C LYS A 370 0.14 0.37 13.43
N LEU A 371 1.03 -0.54 13.11
CA LEU A 371 2.42 -0.23 12.79
C LEU A 371 2.79 -0.84 11.44
N ARG A 372 3.46 -0.04 10.62
CA ARG A 372 4.13 -0.49 9.41
C ARG A 372 5.57 -0.02 9.39
N LEU A 373 6.49 -0.97 9.24
CA LEU A 373 7.91 -0.75 9.10
C LEU A 373 8.37 -1.42 7.80
N PHE A 374 9.01 -0.68 6.90
CA PHE A 374 9.53 -1.22 5.65
C PHE A 374 11.00 -0.89 5.43
N CYS A 375 11.67 -1.59 4.52
CA CYS A 375 13.11 -1.50 4.29
C CYS A 375 13.95 -1.72 5.57
N ILE A 376 13.61 -2.72 6.38
CA ILE A 376 14.45 -3.14 7.51
C ILE A 376 15.69 -3.81 6.93
N ASN A 377 16.81 -3.10 6.83
CA ASN A 377 18.08 -3.60 6.27
C ASN A 377 19.06 -4.03 7.39
N ASP A 378 20.05 -4.86 7.04
CA ASP A 378 21.12 -5.35 7.93
C ASP A 378 22.52 -4.84 7.50
N ASP A 379 22.61 -3.55 7.15
CA ASP A 379 23.85 -2.93 6.67
C ASP A 379 24.88 -2.72 7.82
N GLU A 380 25.42 -3.81 8.41
CA GLU A 380 26.62 -3.89 9.27
C GLU A 380 26.47 -4.11 10.80
N THR A 381 27.29 -5.04 11.31
CA THR A 381 27.63 -5.41 12.72
C THR A 381 26.47 -5.87 13.64
N GLU A 382 25.82 -6.97 13.24
CA GLU A 382 25.50 -8.21 13.99
C GLU A 382 25.05 -8.23 15.48
N SER A 383 24.65 -7.14 16.12
CA SER A 383 23.95 -7.25 17.43
C SER A 383 23.05 -6.07 17.79
N SER A 384 23.46 -4.84 17.46
CA SER A 384 22.74 -3.65 17.97
C SER A 384 21.39 -3.42 17.27
N GLN A 385 21.30 -3.61 15.94
CA GLN A 385 20.05 -3.36 15.21
C GLN A 385 18.94 -4.32 15.62
N HIS A 386 19.29 -5.60 15.79
CA HIS A 386 18.39 -6.60 16.36
C HIS A 386 17.96 -6.25 17.78
N ALA A 387 18.84 -5.69 18.60
CA ALA A 387 18.48 -5.26 19.94
C ALA A 387 17.44 -4.12 19.89
N ASP A 388 17.56 -3.17 18.97
CA ASP A 388 16.66 -2.03 18.87
C ASP A 388 15.27 -2.41 18.37
N ILE A 389 15.17 -3.28 17.34
CA ILE A 389 13.87 -3.77 16.86
C ILE A 389 13.18 -4.66 17.91
N ASN A 390 13.97 -5.49 18.61
CA ASN A 390 13.46 -6.30 19.72
C ASN A 390 12.99 -5.42 20.88
N LEU A 391 13.75 -4.37 21.21
CA LEU A 391 13.39 -3.39 22.23
C LEU A 391 12.10 -2.67 21.85
N LEU A 392 11.94 -2.26 20.59
CA LEU A 392 10.73 -1.63 20.10
C LEU A 392 9.52 -2.55 20.31
N PHE A 393 9.52 -3.75 19.74
CA PHE A 393 8.38 -4.65 19.86
C PHE A 393 8.11 -5.08 21.30
N SER A 394 9.14 -5.22 22.13
CA SER A 394 8.97 -5.51 23.56
C SER A 394 8.37 -4.33 24.35
N SER A 395 8.58 -3.09 23.89
CA SER A 395 8.11 -1.87 24.58
C SER A 395 6.70 -1.44 24.15
N LEU A 396 6.21 -1.92 23.01
CA LEU A 396 4.89 -1.56 22.51
C LEU A 396 3.77 -2.36 23.21
N ASN A 397 2.63 -1.70 23.37
CA ASN A 397 1.39 -2.39 23.73
C ASN A 397 0.96 -3.35 22.60
N PRO A 398 0.16 -4.38 22.90
CA PRO A 398 -0.32 -5.33 21.89
C PRO A 398 -0.95 -4.62 20.68
N LEU A 399 -0.35 -4.83 19.51
CA LEU A 399 -0.80 -4.23 18.25
C LEU A 399 -2.00 -4.99 17.69
N GLU A 400 -2.88 -4.29 16.98
CA GLU A 400 -3.99 -4.88 16.21
C GLU A 400 -3.55 -5.23 14.78
N ARG A 401 -2.64 -4.43 14.19
CA ARG A 401 -2.08 -4.65 12.86
C ARG A 401 -0.58 -4.39 12.85
N LEU A 402 0.18 -5.35 12.34
CA LEU A 402 1.62 -5.23 12.11
C LEU A 402 1.94 -5.59 10.66
N ASP A 403 2.66 -4.69 9.98
CA ASP A 403 3.28 -4.94 8.69
C ASP A 403 4.77 -4.65 8.84
N ALA A 404 5.61 -5.67 8.69
CA ALA A 404 7.05 -5.54 8.75
C ALA A 404 7.67 -6.15 7.50
N SER A 405 8.40 -5.34 6.74
CA SER A 405 9.14 -5.80 5.57
C SER A 405 10.63 -5.54 5.66
N GLY A 406 11.44 -6.55 5.35
CA GLY A 406 12.89 -6.55 5.49
C GLY A 406 13.37 -7.66 6.43
N TYR A 407 14.41 -7.36 7.20
CA TYR A 407 15.13 -8.31 8.02
C TYR A 407 14.42 -8.62 9.36
N ILE A 408 13.54 -9.61 9.35
CA ILE A 408 12.86 -10.11 10.56
C ILE A 408 13.36 -11.51 10.88
N GLY A 409 14.15 -11.63 11.95
CA GLY A 409 14.67 -12.93 12.38
C GLY A 409 13.81 -13.68 13.38
N PRO A 410 14.14 -14.97 13.64
CA PRO A 410 13.37 -15.83 14.55
C PRO A 410 13.16 -15.23 15.95
N THR A 411 14.19 -14.59 16.52
CA THR A 411 14.10 -13.95 17.84
C THR A 411 13.08 -12.80 17.85
N THR A 412 13.13 -11.93 16.85
CA THR A 412 12.20 -10.81 16.69
C THR A 412 10.78 -11.33 16.46
N PHE A 413 10.61 -12.34 15.61
CA PHE A 413 9.33 -12.97 15.35
C PHE A 413 8.72 -13.64 16.61
N ASP A 414 9.56 -14.24 17.45
CA ASP A 414 9.15 -14.80 18.73
C ASP A 414 8.62 -13.75 19.70
N ILE A 415 9.28 -12.57 19.76
CA ILE A 415 8.81 -11.42 20.53
C ILE A 415 7.44 -10.96 20.00
N ILE A 416 7.33 -10.77 18.68
CA ILE A 416 6.07 -10.35 18.03
C ILE A 416 4.94 -11.33 18.38
N THR A 417 5.20 -12.63 18.25
CA THR A 417 4.21 -13.68 18.50
C THR A 417 3.75 -13.70 19.96
N ARG A 418 4.67 -13.53 20.92
CA ARG A 418 4.34 -13.55 22.36
C ARG A 418 3.67 -12.27 22.84
N GLN A 419 4.21 -11.12 22.44
CA GLN A 419 3.79 -9.80 22.95
C GLN A 419 2.54 -9.28 22.24
N HIS A 420 2.43 -9.47 20.92
CA HIS A 420 1.36 -8.89 20.12
C HIS A 420 0.33 -9.92 19.68
N GLY A 421 0.68 -11.21 19.62
CA GLY A 421 -0.21 -12.31 19.18
C GLY A 421 -1.65 -12.22 19.70
N PRO A 422 -1.89 -12.06 21.03
CA PRO A 422 -3.24 -11.99 21.57
C PRO A 422 -4.12 -10.85 21.01
N GLY A 423 -3.50 -9.74 20.61
CA GLY A 423 -4.19 -8.56 20.06
C GLY A 423 -4.22 -8.50 18.53
N LEU A 424 -3.34 -9.24 17.86
CA LEU A 424 -3.15 -9.16 16.41
C LEU A 424 -4.38 -9.66 15.65
N ARG A 425 -4.85 -8.82 14.72
CA ARG A 425 -5.90 -9.12 13.73
C ARG A 425 -5.35 -9.25 12.32
N ALA A 426 -4.29 -8.51 12.02
CA ALA A 426 -3.60 -8.56 10.73
C ALA A 426 -2.09 -8.57 10.92
N LEU A 427 -1.42 -9.55 10.31
CA LEU A 427 0.03 -9.68 10.32
C LEU A 427 0.54 -9.83 8.89
N LYS A 428 1.46 -8.95 8.51
CA LYS A 428 2.23 -9.05 7.27
C LYS A 428 3.72 -9.08 7.60
N ILE A 429 4.40 -10.14 7.19
CA ILE A 429 5.85 -10.27 7.29
C ILE A 429 6.36 -10.59 5.90
N SER A 430 7.12 -9.66 5.33
CA SER A 430 7.63 -9.77 3.96
C SER A 430 9.13 -9.62 3.96
N SER A 431 9.85 -10.64 3.53
CA SER A 431 11.30 -10.52 3.32
C SER A 431 11.55 -9.52 2.18
N CYS A 432 12.24 -8.42 2.47
CA CYS A 432 12.87 -7.63 1.41
C CYS A 432 14.12 -8.39 1.00
N LEU A 433 14.38 -8.50 -0.31
CA LEU A 433 15.64 -9.09 -0.78
C LEU A 433 16.78 -8.22 -0.24
N PRO A 434 17.73 -8.77 0.56
CA PRO A 434 18.93 -8.03 0.87
C PRO A 434 19.71 -7.85 -0.43
N TYR A 435 20.13 -6.62 -0.71
CA TYR A 435 21.14 -6.31 -1.72
C TYR A 435 22.56 -6.63 -1.20
N ASP A 436 22.69 -7.34 -0.07
CA ASP A 436 23.98 -7.59 0.55
C ASP A 436 24.73 -8.73 -0.12
N LEU A 437 25.99 -8.43 -0.40
CA LEU A 437 26.97 -9.17 -1.20
C LEU A 437 27.75 -10.21 -0.36
N ASP A 438 27.38 -10.43 0.90
CA ASP A 438 28.32 -10.95 1.91
C ASP A 438 28.03 -12.38 2.43
N GLY A 439 27.17 -13.15 1.76
CA GLY A 439 27.08 -14.61 1.97
C GLY A 439 26.80 -15.06 3.41
N ARG A 440 26.05 -14.26 4.19
CA ARG A 440 25.72 -14.59 5.59
C ARG A 440 24.48 -15.47 5.66
N GLU A 441 24.51 -16.48 6.55
CA GLU A 441 23.36 -17.34 6.84
C GLU A 441 22.06 -16.53 7.00
N SER A 442 21.01 -16.90 6.27
CA SER A 442 19.68 -16.28 6.38
C SER A 442 19.16 -16.27 7.83
N LEU A 443 19.40 -15.17 8.57
CA LEU A 443 18.80 -14.98 9.90
C LEU A 443 17.32 -14.60 9.79
N LEU A 444 16.67 -14.76 8.64
CA LEU A 444 15.26 -14.47 8.42
C LEU A 444 14.38 -15.59 9.01
N VAL A 445 13.19 -15.22 9.48
CA VAL A 445 12.20 -16.19 9.91
C VAL A 445 11.73 -17.05 8.72
N THR A 446 11.92 -18.36 8.83
CA THR A 446 11.36 -19.33 7.88
C THR A 446 10.02 -19.85 8.38
N PHE A 447 8.96 -19.64 7.60
CA PHE A 447 7.60 -20.04 7.95
C PHE A 447 7.34 -21.53 7.71
N SER A 448 7.83 -22.36 8.62
CA SER A 448 7.54 -23.80 8.66
C SER A 448 6.23 -24.11 9.41
N ALA A 449 5.73 -25.34 9.30
CA ALA A 449 4.53 -25.78 10.01
C ALA A 449 4.63 -25.56 11.54
N PRO A 450 5.73 -25.91 12.25
CA PRO A 450 5.86 -25.63 13.69
C PRO A 450 5.79 -24.14 14.04
N VAL A 451 6.37 -23.27 13.20
CA VAL A 451 6.34 -21.81 13.39
C VAL A 451 4.91 -21.29 13.27
N LEU A 452 4.17 -21.74 12.26
CA LEU A 452 2.77 -21.35 12.06
C LEU A 452 1.85 -21.91 13.14
N GLU A 453 2.09 -23.13 13.63
CA GLU A 453 1.35 -23.71 14.74
C GLU A 453 1.54 -22.90 16.02
N LYS A 454 2.78 -22.48 16.31
CA LYS A 454 3.08 -21.58 17.43
C LYS A 454 2.39 -20.23 17.25
N LEU A 455 2.40 -19.66 16.04
CA LEU A 455 1.70 -18.41 15.75
C LEU A 455 0.18 -18.54 15.95
N ALA A 456 -0.42 -19.63 15.46
CA ALA A 456 -1.85 -19.91 15.60
C ALA A 456 -2.26 -20.05 17.07
N ALA A 457 -1.41 -20.69 17.89
CA ALA A 457 -1.66 -20.85 19.33
C ALA A 457 -1.64 -19.52 20.10
N ASN A 458 -0.78 -18.58 19.69
CA ASN A 458 -0.62 -17.29 20.36
C ASN A 458 -1.48 -16.17 19.76
N SER A 459 -2.06 -16.37 18.57
CA SER A 459 -2.82 -15.34 17.84
C SER A 459 -4.28 -15.76 17.57
N PRO A 460 -5.15 -15.85 18.60
CA PRO A 460 -6.51 -16.37 18.46
C PRO A 460 -7.48 -15.43 17.71
N HIS A 461 -7.06 -14.21 17.42
CA HIS A 461 -7.88 -13.18 16.76
C HIS A 461 -7.36 -12.81 15.38
N LEU A 462 -6.33 -13.51 14.88
CA LEU A 462 -5.75 -13.24 13.58
C LEU A 462 -6.75 -13.60 12.46
N THR A 463 -7.06 -12.61 11.64
CA THR A 463 -8.00 -12.69 10.51
C THR A 463 -7.31 -12.55 9.16
N HIS A 464 -6.19 -11.81 9.12
CA HIS A 464 -5.41 -11.54 7.91
C HIS A 464 -3.95 -11.95 8.14
N LEU A 465 -3.40 -12.75 7.22
CA LEU A 465 -2.00 -13.17 7.24
C LEU A 465 -1.39 -13.02 5.84
N ASP A 466 -0.29 -12.27 5.73
CA ASP A 466 0.53 -12.14 4.52
C ASP A 466 1.96 -12.55 4.86
N ILE A 467 2.42 -13.66 4.29
CA ILE A 467 3.73 -14.25 4.56
C ILE A 467 4.37 -14.84 3.31
N SER A 468 5.69 -14.96 3.34
CA SER A 468 6.45 -15.71 2.35
C SER A 468 6.69 -17.15 2.81
N ILE A 469 6.43 -18.12 1.94
CA ILE A 469 6.78 -19.54 2.16
C ILE A 469 7.48 -20.07 0.91
N ASN A 470 8.29 -21.12 1.04
CA ASN A 470 8.93 -21.74 -0.11
C ASN A 470 7.99 -22.75 -0.76
N ARG A 471 7.92 -22.75 -2.10
CA ARG A 471 7.31 -23.82 -2.88
C ARG A 471 8.33 -24.94 -3.06
N THR A 472 7.96 -26.16 -2.68
CA THR A 472 8.80 -27.37 -2.73
C THR A 472 8.07 -28.49 -3.46
N ARG A 473 7.58 -28.21 -4.67
CA ARG A 473 6.95 -29.16 -5.60
C ARG A 473 5.76 -29.96 -5.06
N GLY A 474 5.24 -29.59 -3.89
CA GLY A 474 3.98 -30.04 -3.33
C GLY A 474 4.22 -31.10 -2.28
N ASP A 475 5.45 -31.22 -1.80
CA ASP A 475 5.84 -32.24 -0.86
C ASP A 475 5.08 -32.14 0.47
N LYS A 476 5.31 -33.15 1.32
CA LYS A 476 4.67 -33.27 2.63
C LYS A 476 5.01 -32.11 3.56
N HIS A 477 6.16 -31.46 3.40
CA HIS A 477 6.56 -30.32 4.22
C HIS A 477 5.76 -29.07 3.86
N GLU A 478 5.60 -28.78 2.57
CA GLU A 478 4.76 -27.69 2.09
C GLU A 478 3.29 -27.92 2.43
N VAL A 479 2.77 -29.14 2.22
CA VAL A 479 1.40 -29.47 2.60
C VAL A 479 1.19 -29.33 4.11
N ALA A 480 2.19 -29.63 4.93
CA ALA A 480 2.13 -29.38 6.38
C ALA A 480 2.01 -27.89 6.72
N ILE A 481 2.62 -26.98 5.95
CA ILE A 481 2.47 -25.53 6.11
C ILE A 481 1.02 -25.12 5.85
N TYR A 482 0.42 -25.56 4.74
CA TYR A 482 -1.00 -25.29 4.45
C TYR A 482 -1.93 -25.85 5.51
N ARG A 483 -1.64 -27.05 6.03
CA ARG A 483 -2.38 -27.64 7.16
C ARG A 483 -2.18 -26.88 8.47
N ALA A 484 -1.04 -26.25 8.70
CA ALA A 484 -0.83 -25.40 9.87
C ALA A 484 -1.67 -24.12 9.77
N LEU A 485 -1.80 -23.53 8.58
CA LEU A 485 -2.68 -22.37 8.34
C LEU A 485 -4.15 -22.67 8.63
N SER A 486 -4.61 -23.90 8.39
CA SER A 486 -6.00 -24.30 8.68
C SER A 486 -6.33 -24.37 10.20
N ARG A 487 -5.31 -24.32 11.06
CA ARG A 487 -5.46 -24.35 12.52
C ARG A 487 -5.77 -22.98 13.12
N PHE A 488 -5.63 -21.90 12.36
CA PHE A 488 -5.97 -20.58 12.85
C PHE A 488 -7.48 -20.46 13.09
N PRO A 489 -7.92 -19.99 14.27
CA PRO A 489 -9.32 -20.08 14.67
C PRO A 489 -10.27 -19.11 13.95
N ARG A 490 -9.74 -18.05 13.33
CA ARG A 490 -10.50 -16.95 12.71
C ARG A 490 -9.86 -16.43 11.42
N LEU A 491 -8.98 -17.21 10.79
CA LEU A 491 -8.27 -16.77 9.60
C LEU A 491 -9.25 -16.71 8.42
N GLU A 492 -9.40 -15.52 7.85
CA GLU A 492 -10.35 -15.23 6.78
C GLU A 492 -9.63 -14.88 5.48
N HIS A 493 -8.50 -14.18 5.58
CA HIS A 493 -7.71 -13.70 4.46
C HIS A 493 -6.27 -14.17 4.58
N VAL A 494 -5.78 -14.85 3.53
CA VAL A 494 -4.41 -15.30 3.44
C VAL A 494 -3.81 -14.81 2.13
N ALA A 495 -2.62 -14.22 2.20
CA ALA A 495 -1.78 -13.95 1.04
C ALA A 495 -0.47 -14.72 1.22
N LEU A 496 -0.18 -15.64 0.29
CA LEU A 496 1.05 -16.40 0.28
C LEU A 496 1.91 -15.95 -0.88
N ARG A 497 3.11 -15.49 -0.55
CA ARG A 497 4.18 -15.28 -1.51
C ARG A 497 4.96 -16.57 -1.60
N LEU A 498 4.83 -17.26 -2.73
CA LEU A 498 5.40 -18.58 -2.95
C LEU A 498 6.80 -18.40 -3.55
N GLY A 499 7.80 -18.41 -2.67
CA GLY A 499 9.20 -18.27 -3.01
C GLY A 499 9.76 -19.52 -3.64
N PHE A 500 10.56 -19.36 -4.68
CA PHE A 500 11.37 -20.45 -5.25
C PHE A 500 12.74 -19.92 -5.68
N ARG A 501 13.73 -20.81 -5.72
CA ARG A 501 15.11 -20.50 -6.11
C ARG A 501 15.54 -21.35 -7.30
N VAL A 502 16.60 -20.92 -7.98
CA VAL A 502 17.33 -21.75 -8.94
C VAL A 502 18.55 -22.27 -8.20
N GLY A 503 18.64 -23.58 -8.02
CA GLY A 503 19.78 -24.20 -7.34
C GLY A 503 19.70 -24.24 -5.83
N PRO A 504 20.70 -24.87 -5.18
CA PRO A 504 20.80 -24.89 -3.74
C PRO A 504 21.10 -23.49 -3.22
N ASP A 505 20.78 -23.27 -1.95
CA ASP A 505 21.08 -22.01 -1.28
C ASP A 505 22.59 -21.89 -1.07
N GLY A 506 23.20 -20.90 -1.75
CA GLY A 506 24.62 -20.62 -1.69
C GLY A 506 25.13 -20.33 -0.27
N GLU A 507 24.30 -19.73 0.59
CA GLU A 507 24.66 -19.46 1.99
C GLU A 507 24.76 -20.74 2.82
N SER A 508 23.99 -21.77 2.46
CA SER A 508 23.98 -23.07 3.15
C SER A 508 24.89 -24.11 2.50
N TRP A 509 25.53 -23.77 1.38
CA TRP A 509 26.34 -24.69 0.62
C TRP A 509 27.75 -24.82 1.20
N ASN A 510 28.01 -25.96 1.84
CA ASN A 510 29.34 -26.27 2.33
C ASN A 510 30.21 -26.84 1.19
N GLU A 511 31.14 -26.06 0.66
CA GLU A 511 32.05 -26.49 -0.42
C GLU A 511 32.99 -27.62 0.00
N GLU A 512 33.42 -27.67 1.27
CA GLU A 512 34.29 -28.72 1.79
C GLU A 512 33.59 -30.09 1.81
N SER A 513 32.28 -30.10 2.04
CA SER A 513 31.47 -31.31 2.15
C SER A 513 30.80 -31.70 0.83
N ASN A 514 30.36 -30.71 0.05
CA ASN A 514 29.53 -30.92 -1.14
C ASN A 514 30.28 -30.66 -2.47
N GLY A 515 31.52 -30.18 -2.41
CA GLY A 515 32.30 -29.77 -3.58
C GLY A 515 31.92 -28.35 -4.06
N PRO A 516 32.46 -27.91 -5.22
CA PRO A 516 32.22 -26.57 -5.74
C PRO A 516 30.73 -26.30 -5.94
N HIS A 517 30.30 -25.07 -5.68
CA HIS A 517 28.89 -24.71 -5.81
C HIS A 517 28.39 -24.99 -7.25
N PRO A 518 27.27 -25.71 -7.43
CA PRO A 518 26.88 -26.19 -8.76
C PRO A 518 26.44 -25.06 -9.71
N LEU A 519 26.24 -23.85 -9.19
CA LEU A 519 25.95 -22.64 -9.95
C LEU A 519 27.14 -21.68 -10.08
N GLN A 520 28.31 -22.03 -9.53
CA GLN A 520 29.47 -21.15 -9.50
C GLN A 520 29.86 -20.64 -10.90
N LEU A 521 30.00 -21.55 -11.87
CA LEU A 521 30.35 -21.19 -13.25
C LEU A 521 29.29 -20.30 -13.91
N ALA A 522 28.01 -20.58 -13.66
CA ALA A 522 26.90 -19.80 -14.20
C ALA A 522 26.87 -18.37 -13.63
N ALA A 523 27.23 -18.22 -12.35
CA ALA A 523 27.32 -16.92 -11.68
C ALA A 523 28.55 -16.11 -12.14
N GLU A 524 29.73 -16.75 -12.20
CA GLU A 524 31.00 -16.12 -12.59
C GLU A 524 30.99 -15.67 -14.06
N GLU A 525 30.53 -16.53 -14.97
CA GLU A 525 30.50 -16.25 -16.41
C GLU A 525 29.24 -15.45 -16.82
N ARG A 526 28.28 -15.28 -15.90
CA ARG A 526 26.94 -14.74 -16.17
C ARG A 526 26.26 -15.42 -17.37
N ASP A 527 26.50 -16.71 -17.51
CA ASP A 527 26.03 -17.54 -18.62
C ASP A 527 24.99 -18.54 -18.09
N SER A 528 23.73 -18.28 -18.44
CA SER A 528 22.61 -19.11 -18.04
C SER A 528 22.62 -20.51 -18.66
N SER A 529 23.37 -20.74 -19.75
CA SER A 529 23.57 -22.07 -20.33
C SER A 529 24.32 -23.02 -19.38
N LYS A 530 25.06 -22.46 -18.42
CA LYS A 530 25.83 -23.22 -17.42
C LYS A 530 24.99 -23.66 -16.23
N ILE A 531 23.74 -23.18 -16.11
CA ILE A 531 22.84 -23.61 -15.04
C ILE A 531 22.49 -25.08 -15.29
N PRO A 532 22.77 -25.99 -14.34
CA PRO A 532 22.39 -27.39 -14.49
C PRO A 532 20.88 -27.53 -14.71
N LEU A 533 20.52 -28.32 -15.73
CA LEU A 533 19.14 -28.47 -16.20
C LEU A 533 18.16 -28.84 -15.07
N VAL A 534 18.58 -29.65 -14.11
CA VAL A 534 17.76 -30.07 -12.96
C VAL A 534 17.25 -28.90 -12.12
N TYR A 535 18.05 -27.84 -11.97
CA TYR A 535 17.66 -26.67 -11.17
C TYR A 535 16.72 -25.73 -11.94
N LEU A 536 16.86 -25.65 -13.26
CA LEU A 536 15.89 -24.98 -14.11
C LEU A 536 14.55 -25.71 -14.09
N GLN A 537 14.56 -27.04 -14.18
CA GLN A 537 13.35 -27.86 -14.09
C GLN A 537 12.64 -27.68 -12.73
N GLU A 538 13.39 -27.64 -11.64
CA GLU A 538 12.85 -27.39 -10.30
C GLU A 538 12.26 -25.98 -10.18
N ALA A 539 12.98 -24.95 -10.64
CA ALA A 539 12.49 -23.58 -10.63
C ALA A 539 11.21 -23.41 -11.46
N PHE A 540 11.14 -24.03 -12.64
CA PHE A 540 9.94 -24.00 -13.49
C PHE A 540 8.77 -24.71 -12.82
N SER A 541 9.04 -25.88 -12.22
CA SER A 541 8.02 -26.65 -11.50
C SER A 541 7.46 -25.89 -10.28
N ASN A 542 8.31 -25.16 -9.56
CA ASN A 542 7.94 -24.40 -8.37
C ASN A 542 7.30 -23.03 -8.71
N GLY A 543 7.71 -22.41 -9.81
CA GLY A 543 7.12 -21.15 -10.27
C GLY A 543 5.75 -21.31 -10.91
N ALA A 544 5.49 -22.45 -11.56
CA ALA A 544 4.23 -22.73 -12.22
C ALA A 544 3.06 -22.93 -11.25
N ILE A 545 2.05 -22.07 -11.37
CA ILE A 545 0.79 -22.16 -10.63
C ILE A 545 -0.34 -22.08 -11.64
N ASP A 546 -1.31 -22.98 -11.53
CA ASP A 546 -2.55 -22.94 -12.31
C ASP A 546 -3.79 -22.91 -11.39
N GLU A 547 -4.97 -22.83 -12.00
CA GLU A 547 -6.25 -22.82 -11.28
C GLU A 547 -6.44 -24.05 -10.39
N LYS A 548 -5.99 -25.23 -10.83
CA LYS A 548 -6.18 -26.49 -10.10
C LYS A 548 -5.34 -26.51 -8.83
N LEU A 549 -4.08 -26.10 -8.91
CA LEU A 549 -3.22 -25.99 -7.73
C LEU A 549 -3.70 -24.90 -6.79
N ALA A 550 -4.11 -23.74 -7.31
CA ALA A 550 -4.65 -22.66 -6.48
C ALA A 550 -5.87 -23.13 -5.67
N ARG A 551 -6.79 -23.85 -6.32
CA ARG A 551 -7.96 -24.47 -5.68
C ARG A 551 -7.54 -25.52 -4.65
N SER A 552 -6.59 -26.40 -4.99
CA SER A 552 -6.10 -27.44 -4.08
C SER A 552 -5.49 -26.85 -2.80
N ILE A 553 -4.67 -25.80 -2.92
CA ILE A 553 -4.10 -25.09 -1.76
C ILE A 553 -5.21 -24.45 -0.93
N PHE A 554 -6.18 -23.79 -1.57
CA PHE A 554 -7.33 -23.21 -0.88
C PHE A 554 -8.09 -24.26 -0.07
N GLU A 555 -8.37 -25.41 -0.66
CA GLU A 555 -9.11 -26.51 -0.01
C GLU A 555 -8.34 -27.07 1.21
N VAL A 556 -7.02 -27.22 1.12
CA VAL A 556 -6.21 -27.69 2.26
C VAL A 556 -6.26 -26.70 3.43
N ILE A 557 -6.17 -25.39 3.15
CA ILE A 557 -6.24 -24.36 4.20
C ILE A 557 -7.67 -24.24 4.74
N ALA A 558 -8.68 -24.33 3.87
CA ALA A 558 -10.09 -24.25 4.24
C ALA A 558 -10.60 -25.50 4.99
N GLY A 559 -9.99 -26.66 4.78
CA GLY A 559 -10.38 -27.96 5.36
C GLY A 559 -10.23 -28.07 6.89
N GLY A 560 -9.81 -27.00 7.57
CA GLY A 560 -9.77 -26.93 9.03
C GLY A 560 -11.16 -26.98 9.68
N LYS A 561 -11.22 -27.41 10.95
CA LYS A 561 -12.47 -27.65 11.71
C LYS A 561 -13.46 -26.47 11.76
N ARG A 562 -12.99 -25.23 11.57
CA ARG A 562 -13.81 -24.01 11.65
C ARG A 562 -14.09 -23.38 10.29
N ASN A 563 -13.42 -23.81 9.23
CA ASN A 563 -13.54 -23.35 7.84
C ASN A 563 -13.95 -21.86 7.71
N THR A 564 -13.08 -20.94 8.14
CA THR A 564 -13.35 -19.50 8.11
C THR A 564 -12.73 -18.78 6.91
N LEU A 565 -11.91 -19.48 6.12
CA LEU A 565 -11.19 -18.89 4.99
C LEU A 565 -12.18 -18.37 3.93
N ARG A 566 -12.03 -17.10 3.55
CA ARG A 566 -12.85 -16.43 2.53
C ARG A 566 -12.03 -16.02 1.31
N TYR A 567 -10.75 -15.75 1.51
CA TYR A 567 -9.87 -15.21 0.49
C TYR A 567 -8.47 -15.82 0.62
N LEU A 568 -7.96 -16.35 -0.49
CA LEU A 568 -6.57 -16.76 -0.63
C LEU A 568 -5.99 -16.07 -1.85
N ARG A 569 -4.84 -15.42 -1.69
CA ARG A 569 -3.99 -14.96 -2.78
C ARG A 569 -2.72 -15.77 -2.82
N LEU A 570 -2.34 -16.22 -4.01
CA LEU A 570 -1.09 -16.89 -4.30
C LEU A 570 -0.29 -16.06 -5.28
N GLN A 571 0.93 -15.71 -4.90
CA GLN A 571 1.84 -14.94 -5.74
C GLN A 571 3.20 -15.65 -5.81
N PRO A 572 3.53 -16.30 -6.93
CA PRO A 572 4.85 -16.89 -7.10
C PRO A 572 5.86 -15.75 -7.22
N PHE A 573 7.01 -15.90 -6.55
CA PHE A 573 8.12 -15.00 -6.73
C PHE A 573 9.43 -15.77 -6.68
N ARG A 574 10.37 -15.35 -7.51
CA ARG A 574 11.72 -15.88 -7.45
C ARG A 574 12.45 -15.18 -6.30
N GLN A 575 12.98 -15.96 -5.38
CA GLN A 575 13.98 -15.47 -4.42
C GLN A 575 15.30 -15.35 -5.18
N MET A 576 15.90 -14.16 -5.13
CA MET A 576 17.14 -13.84 -5.85
C MET A 576 18.12 -13.19 -4.89
N THR A 577 19.37 -13.65 -4.91
CA THR A 577 20.51 -12.96 -4.31
C THR A 577 21.36 -12.27 -5.39
N PRO A 578 22.14 -11.23 -5.04
CA PRO A 578 23.09 -10.64 -5.96
C PRO A 578 24.08 -11.69 -6.49
N GLY A 579 24.11 -11.88 -7.81
CA GLY A 579 25.00 -12.86 -8.46
C GLY A 579 24.35 -14.20 -8.78
N ASP A 580 23.10 -14.44 -8.38
CA ASP A 580 22.36 -15.64 -8.80
C ASP A 580 22.30 -15.74 -10.34
N PRO A 581 22.62 -16.90 -10.92
CA PRO A 581 22.56 -17.08 -12.37
C PRO A 581 21.12 -16.98 -12.88
N GLY A 582 20.93 -16.63 -14.16
CA GLY A 582 19.59 -16.41 -14.71
C GLY A 582 18.97 -15.07 -14.28
N ASN A 583 19.77 -14.09 -13.86
CA ASN A 583 19.29 -12.72 -13.61
C ASN A 583 19.12 -11.89 -14.91
N ASP A 584 19.22 -12.54 -16.08
CA ASP A 584 19.01 -11.91 -17.37
C ASP A 584 17.52 -11.64 -17.64
N SER A 585 17.27 -10.68 -18.55
CA SER A 585 15.92 -10.27 -18.93
C SER A 585 15.13 -11.39 -19.60
N ILE A 586 15.79 -12.32 -20.29
CA ILE A 586 15.14 -13.39 -21.03
C ILE A 586 14.56 -14.40 -20.04
N PHE A 587 15.33 -14.85 -19.04
CA PHE A 587 14.84 -15.74 -18.00
C PHE A 587 13.68 -15.14 -17.21
N ARG A 588 13.78 -13.85 -16.85
CA ARG A 588 12.69 -13.13 -16.17
C ARG A 588 11.40 -13.14 -17.01
N SER A 589 11.51 -12.80 -18.30
CA SER A 589 10.37 -12.80 -19.23
C SER A 589 9.77 -14.20 -19.43
N THR A 590 10.66 -15.20 -19.51
CA THR A 590 10.33 -16.62 -19.66
C THR A 590 9.54 -17.14 -18.46
N LEU A 591 9.98 -16.81 -17.24
CA LEU A 591 9.33 -17.19 -15.97
C LEU A 591 7.97 -16.52 -15.80
N ILE A 592 7.82 -15.25 -16.20
CA ILE A 592 6.56 -14.49 -16.13
C ILE A 592 5.41 -15.24 -16.83
N TRP A 593 5.71 -16.02 -17.86
CA TRP A 593 4.71 -16.76 -18.63
C TRP A 593 3.94 -17.83 -17.85
N PHE A 594 4.52 -18.45 -16.81
CA PHE A 594 3.86 -19.47 -15.98
C PHE A 594 3.88 -19.15 -14.48
N ASN A 595 4.59 -18.10 -14.05
CA ASN A 595 4.49 -17.52 -12.71
C ASN A 595 3.18 -16.74 -12.53
N ARG A 596 2.05 -17.41 -12.73
CA ARG A 596 0.72 -16.80 -12.65
C ARG A 596 0.30 -16.64 -11.20
N SER A 597 -0.28 -15.48 -10.90
CA SER A 597 -0.85 -15.20 -9.59
C SER A 597 -2.33 -15.53 -9.60
N PHE A 598 -2.84 -16.08 -8.50
CA PHE A 598 -4.25 -16.47 -8.40
C PHE A 598 -4.89 -15.94 -7.13
N VAL A 599 -6.19 -15.69 -7.23
CA VAL A 599 -7.06 -15.38 -6.09
C VAL A 599 -8.21 -16.39 -6.05
N CYS A 600 -8.36 -17.05 -4.91
CA CYS A 600 -9.49 -17.90 -4.60
C CYS A 600 -10.41 -17.16 -3.63
N LYS A 601 -11.70 -17.10 -3.95
CA LYS A 601 -12.73 -16.45 -3.14
C LYS A 601 -13.86 -17.42 -2.86
N ARG A 602 -14.32 -17.42 -1.62
CA ARG A 602 -15.57 -18.08 -1.23
C ARG A 602 -16.67 -17.03 -1.15
N ASP A 603 -17.68 -17.17 -2.00
CA ASP A 603 -18.81 -16.24 -2.03
C ASP A 603 -19.74 -16.50 -0.84
N SER A 604 -19.76 -15.58 0.13
CA SER A 604 -20.68 -15.65 1.28
C SER A 604 -22.16 -15.41 0.93
N GLN A 605 -22.47 -14.98 -0.30
CA GLN A 605 -23.83 -14.63 -0.74
C GLN A 605 -24.52 -15.75 -1.53
N ARG A 606 -23.79 -16.74 -2.04
CA ARG A 606 -24.39 -17.90 -2.70
C ARG A 606 -24.58 -19.05 -1.70
N PRO A 607 -25.71 -19.77 -1.72
CA PRO A 607 -25.94 -20.95 -0.87
C PRO A 607 -25.06 -22.16 -1.22
N SER A 608 -24.24 -22.04 -2.27
CA SER A 608 -23.24 -23.03 -2.67
C SER A 608 -21.91 -22.66 -2.02
N ASP A 609 -21.23 -23.62 -1.38
CA ASP A 609 -19.86 -23.48 -0.83
C ASP A 609 -18.80 -23.37 -1.96
N GLU A 610 -19.17 -22.72 -3.07
CA GLU A 610 -18.42 -22.68 -4.31
C GLU A 610 -17.29 -21.66 -4.20
N VAL A 611 -16.08 -22.15 -4.47
CA VAL A 611 -14.88 -21.32 -4.54
C VAL A 611 -14.69 -20.88 -5.98
N THR A 612 -14.70 -19.57 -6.21
CA THR A 612 -14.29 -18.98 -7.48
C THR A 612 -12.80 -18.77 -7.47
N VAL A 613 -12.14 -19.11 -8.57
CA VAL A 613 -10.69 -18.95 -8.74
C VAL A 613 -10.48 -18.05 -9.94
N HIS A 614 -9.68 -17.01 -9.76
CA HIS A 614 -9.40 -16.02 -10.78
C HIS A 614 -7.89 -15.82 -10.86
N GLU A 615 -7.35 -15.82 -12.08
CA GLU A 615 -5.99 -15.36 -12.33
C GLU A 615 -5.94 -13.84 -12.11
N LEU A 616 -4.86 -13.37 -11.48
CA LEU A 616 -4.57 -11.94 -11.34
C LEU A 616 -3.72 -11.49 -12.52
N ASP A 617 -4.31 -10.65 -13.37
CA ASP A 617 -3.68 -10.07 -14.57
C ASP A 617 -2.64 -8.97 -14.27
N HIS A 618 -2.01 -8.97 -13.08
CA HIS A 618 -1.08 -7.91 -12.68
C HIS A 618 0.09 -7.76 -13.67
N LEU A 619 0.49 -8.81 -14.39
CA LEU A 619 1.56 -8.77 -15.39
C LEU A 619 1.05 -8.44 -16.81
N ALA A 620 -0.26 -8.56 -17.07
CA ALA A 620 -0.87 -8.15 -18.34
C ALA A 620 -0.85 -6.63 -18.48
N ASP A 621 -1.09 -5.92 -17.37
CA ASP A 621 -1.17 -4.46 -17.33
C ASP A 621 0.18 -3.75 -17.53
N PHE A 622 1.30 -4.45 -17.34
CA PHE A 622 2.65 -3.94 -17.63
C PHE A 622 3.20 -4.40 -18.99
N GLY A 623 2.39 -5.07 -19.81
CA GLY A 623 2.85 -5.66 -21.08
C GLY A 623 3.70 -6.93 -20.92
N CYS A 624 4.13 -7.26 -19.69
CA CYS A 624 5.06 -8.36 -19.41
C CYS A 624 4.56 -9.74 -19.83
N LEU A 625 3.25 -9.99 -19.85
CA LEU A 625 2.70 -11.25 -20.35
C LEU A 625 2.79 -11.37 -21.87
N ALA A 626 2.55 -10.28 -22.59
CA ALA A 626 2.73 -10.24 -24.04
C ALA A 626 4.20 -10.40 -24.38
N ASP A 627 5.09 -9.74 -23.63
CA ASP A 627 6.54 -9.93 -23.74
C ASP A 627 6.91 -11.40 -23.50
N GLY A 628 6.41 -12.03 -22.44
CA GLY A 628 6.66 -13.44 -22.15
C GLY A 628 6.18 -14.39 -23.26
N GLU A 629 5.00 -14.13 -23.84
CA GLU A 629 4.48 -14.89 -24.98
C GLU A 629 5.35 -14.73 -26.22
N GLU A 630 5.73 -13.49 -26.53
CA GLU A 630 6.59 -13.15 -27.67
C GLU A 630 7.95 -13.82 -27.52
N GLN A 631 8.55 -13.79 -26.33
CA GLN A 631 9.81 -14.47 -26.05
C GLN A 631 9.70 -15.99 -26.26
N TRP A 632 8.64 -16.63 -25.76
CA TRP A 632 8.44 -18.06 -26.00
C TRP A 632 8.15 -18.40 -27.46
N SER A 633 7.40 -17.54 -28.16
CA SER A 633 7.14 -17.68 -29.60
C SER A 633 8.42 -17.51 -30.42
N TYR A 634 9.27 -16.55 -30.05
CA TYR A 634 10.59 -16.34 -30.65
C TYR A 634 11.45 -17.60 -30.48
N MET A 635 11.66 -18.04 -29.24
CA MET A 635 12.45 -19.25 -28.93
C MET A 635 11.93 -20.52 -29.60
N ALA A 636 10.63 -20.60 -29.87
CA ALA A 636 10.04 -21.73 -30.59
C ALA A 636 10.14 -21.63 -32.12
N SER A 637 10.34 -20.43 -32.66
CA SER A 637 10.53 -20.17 -34.10
C SER A 637 11.97 -20.31 -34.56
N VAL A 638 12.93 -20.17 -33.63
CA VAL A 638 14.35 -20.38 -33.90
C VAL A 638 14.60 -21.89 -34.04
N THR A 639 14.84 -22.32 -35.28
CA THR A 639 15.02 -23.75 -35.64
C THR A 639 16.48 -24.15 -35.83
N THR A 640 17.43 -23.25 -35.60
CA THR A 640 18.87 -23.40 -35.90
C THR A 640 19.74 -22.98 -34.72
N ASP A 641 20.75 -23.79 -34.37
CA ASP A 641 21.70 -23.56 -33.27
C ASP A 641 22.53 -22.25 -33.42
N GLU A 642 22.50 -21.59 -34.59
CA GLU A 642 23.32 -20.40 -34.86
C GLU A 642 22.67 -19.07 -34.45
N ASP A 643 21.37 -19.04 -34.14
CA ASP A 643 20.60 -17.80 -33.87
C ASP A 643 20.15 -17.63 -32.40
N PHE A 644 20.45 -18.60 -31.52
CA PHE A 644 20.17 -18.49 -30.10
C PHE A 644 21.19 -17.61 -29.39
N TRP A 645 20.73 -16.70 -28.52
CA TRP A 645 21.61 -16.08 -27.54
C TRP A 645 22.04 -17.15 -26.52
N HIS A 646 23.32 -17.16 -26.13
CA HIS A 646 23.90 -18.15 -25.21
C HIS A 646 23.03 -18.34 -23.95
N GLY A 647 22.32 -19.47 -23.83
CA GLY A 647 21.55 -19.85 -22.63
C GLY A 647 20.05 -20.09 -22.84
N GLU A 648 19.45 -19.61 -23.92
CA GLU A 648 18.02 -19.80 -24.20
C GLU A 648 17.66 -21.27 -24.46
N GLU A 649 18.57 -22.06 -25.04
CA GLU A 649 18.36 -23.48 -25.30
C GLU A 649 18.18 -24.27 -24.00
N ALA A 650 18.86 -23.85 -22.93
CA ALA A 650 18.74 -24.47 -21.62
C ALA A 650 17.33 -24.27 -21.04
N TYR A 651 16.69 -23.11 -21.26
CA TYR A 651 15.31 -22.85 -20.84
C TYR A 651 14.32 -23.67 -21.64
N VAL A 652 14.48 -23.72 -22.97
CA VAL A 652 13.65 -24.53 -23.86
C VAL A 652 13.76 -26.02 -23.49
N ALA A 653 14.98 -26.50 -23.24
CA ALA A 653 15.23 -27.87 -22.80
C ALA A 653 14.60 -28.16 -21.44
N ALA A 654 14.73 -27.24 -20.47
CA ALA A 654 14.13 -27.39 -19.15
C ALA A 654 12.61 -27.46 -19.28
N PHE A 655 11.99 -26.52 -20.00
CA PHE A 655 10.54 -26.49 -20.22
C PHE A 655 10.05 -27.78 -20.87
N LYS A 656 10.66 -28.20 -22.00
CA LYS A 656 10.23 -29.41 -22.72
C LYS A 656 10.43 -30.68 -21.89
N THR A 657 11.34 -30.67 -20.92
CA THR A 657 11.51 -31.80 -20.01
C THR A 657 10.45 -31.84 -18.91
N VAL A 658 10.09 -30.68 -18.34
CA VAL A 658 9.01 -30.58 -17.34
C VAL A 658 7.64 -30.82 -17.99
N TRP A 659 7.40 -30.19 -19.15
CA TRP A 659 6.17 -30.27 -19.92
C TRP A 659 6.45 -30.72 -21.36
N PRO A 660 6.38 -32.03 -21.64
CA PRO A 660 6.65 -32.57 -22.97
C PRO A 660 5.73 -31.95 -24.05
N PRO A 661 6.28 -31.57 -25.22
CA PRO A 661 5.54 -30.85 -26.24
C PRO A 661 4.40 -31.70 -26.82
N LYS A 662 3.17 -31.15 -26.78
CA LYS A 662 1.96 -31.80 -27.32
C LYS A 662 1.54 -31.22 -28.67
N THR A 663 1.94 -29.99 -28.98
CA THR A 663 1.55 -29.26 -30.20
C THR A 663 2.71 -28.40 -30.71
N LYS A 664 2.47 -27.67 -31.82
CA LYS A 664 3.43 -26.68 -32.33
C LYS A 664 3.62 -25.50 -31.37
N GLU A 665 2.58 -25.11 -30.63
CA GLU A 665 2.62 -24.07 -29.60
C GLU A 665 2.87 -24.68 -28.21
N TRP A 666 3.89 -25.53 -28.10
CA TRP A 666 4.13 -26.36 -26.91
C TRP A 666 4.28 -25.56 -25.61
N TRP A 667 4.78 -24.32 -25.68
CA TRP A 667 4.97 -23.42 -24.53
C TRP A 667 3.66 -22.96 -23.88
N ARG A 668 2.52 -23.10 -24.58
CA ARG A 668 1.19 -22.83 -24.02
C ARG A 668 0.66 -23.98 -23.15
N TYR A 669 1.28 -25.16 -23.21
CA TYR A 669 0.80 -26.36 -22.55
C TYR A 669 1.68 -26.72 -21.36
N TRP A 670 1.45 -26.05 -20.25
CA TRP A 670 2.04 -26.36 -18.96
C TRP A 670 0.94 -26.59 -17.92
N GLU A 671 1.27 -27.33 -16.87
CA GLU A 671 0.42 -27.53 -15.70
C GLU A 671 1.28 -27.55 -14.45
N SER A 672 0.74 -27.03 -13.35
CA SER A 672 1.45 -27.00 -12.09
C SER A 672 1.56 -28.40 -11.47
N LEU A 673 2.58 -28.62 -10.63
CA LEU A 673 2.69 -29.88 -9.88
C LEU A 673 1.62 -29.93 -8.77
N PRO A 674 0.85 -31.02 -8.66
CA PRO A 674 -0.17 -31.16 -7.62
C PRO A 674 0.45 -31.29 -6.23
N LEU A 675 -0.37 -31.09 -5.19
CA LEU A 675 0.02 -31.34 -3.81
C LEU A 675 0.09 -32.85 -3.53
N ASP A 676 1.16 -33.30 -2.86
CA ASP A 676 1.25 -34.62 -2.23
C ASP A 676 0.45 -34.62 -0.94
N LEU A 677 -0.86 -34.84 -1.07
CA LEU A 677 -1.76 -34.88 0.06
C LEU A 677 -1.48 -36.07 1.00
N GLY A 678 -0.74 -37.09 0.54
CA GLY A 678 -0.57 -38.37 1.23
C GLY A 678 -1.91 -39.13 1.38
N GLU A 679 -1.88 -40.44 1.19
CA GLU A 679 -2.94 -41.33 1.70
C GLU A 679 -2.84 -41.49 3.22
#